data_AF-A0A7S3L1M7-F1
#
_entry.id   AF-A0A7S3L1M7-F1
#
_cell.length_a   1.000
_cell.length_b   1.000
_cell.length_c   1.000
_cell.angle_alpha   90.00
_cell.angle_beta   90.00
_cell.angle_gamma   90.00
#
_symmetry.space_group_name_H-M   'P 1'
#
loop_
_entity.id
_entity.type
_entity.pdbx_description
1 polymer ?
#
loop_
_entity_poly.entity_id
_entity_poly.type
_entity_poly.pdbx_seq_one_letter_code
_entity_poly.pdbx_strand_id
1 'polypeptide(L)'
;KKCIVVVSRNDDNDNDKKFVRSTIHSSTQTLFLLVVLLDGSCQHRHWKDHKNMCVIADGDKAPEIHHKRKSLQEALSYWNQQCLQAEEDYCKQEQQDLAAIQQQELLAFNQTWGEVAEMCRITNFDTTPTSWGDWRDCFNVDGGMGSDDDEDDDEVGNLLEHTGETLATAARRALEDDASESEIPMPVADQQQDQQQQQQQEVENDDGNYAMTNDLAVTSVKLTGDVLKWLKSADARFRGLFVKKVSRLTRGERSHKLTKGLEGCQSKIFETYLENKSGHRILWTQRPDTGILIWYVCAHKKVSRYAGLIDNSEKRSSRPLTEASRVLALETSSVTQDAVFETGTCVLLDPKRHVPLKLYEVQNNDMKRLANTNWRPSLYLTPREREIVETQGTVCVLGRSGTGKTVTISNRIHYDRHAYRDDPTFSQLFIARSRKVCNYVKKAVGEDTGVTSTLAYFTYEKFLVETEDVLGVAPMNEAKRHGRMDFQRFKREFFKDGVRHKIDPLVAWTQIRSFIKGSIQSFKHRRPLTREEYLRLGGKENRLKGNLRKIAYDIYEKYQSHMKQKKLWDDTDRVASIVSSLYEQDDARIKIKRNRLYVDEIQDFTQAEVALFFLCCEQGRLFLAGDPAQAVEEGVDFRFEDVRIVAYQMVDQEKFRPSKPKLLRVNFRSHAGVLNLAAGVLEIMFQAFPGSAKELPKDKGLFHGPRPVLFAGLDKRGLRALLEKQAGAVILAMHDVTVKHLQNEFGEEATVLSIRDSKGLEFDHVILVDFFSGLHQHQQRSWKDMINKKGVDNPELELQLKQLYTAVTRCCKRFIIAESEKTKALDTFLKWATHRRSHWLVEEQSMETVVQTVVTRDEWLTRGLVFASRAEEETDFEEQEKWLEKSLVPFGHGGDEKMKERVQTHLRSLRIRKISSQCETAAGLDLAQTSEHEMSILLKALTEAGLGIEAAKLCHSALRVMDDSNEAEMQLISDLIIDRLPKPEDR
;
A
#
# COMPACT_ATOMS: atom_id res chain seq x y z
N LYS A 1 -70.20 -24.35 -22.40
CA LYS A 1 -70.68 -25.02 -23.64
C LYS A 1 -72.20 -25.14 -23.56
N LYS A 2 -72.99 -24.51 -24.45
CA LYS A 2 -74.46 -24.68 -24.46
C LYS A 2 -74.82 -25.82 -25.41
N CYS A 3 -75.37 -26.92 -24.89
CA CYS A 3 -75.89 -28.02 -25.70
C CYS A 3 -77.42 -27.92 -25.73
N ILE A 4 -78.01 -27.60 -26.88
CA ILE A 4 -79.47 -27.64 -27.07
C ILE A 4 -79.80 -29.00 -27.69
N VAL A 5 -80.58 -29.82 -26.99
CA VAL A 5 -81.09 -31.08 -27.52
C VAL A 5 -82.54 -30.88 -27.92
N VAL A 6 -82.81 -30.88 -29.23
CA VAL A 6 -84.18 -30.85 -29.78
C VAL A 6 -84.55 -32.27 -30.19
N VAL A 7 -85.62 -32.83 -29.61
CA VAL A 7 -86.15 -34.13 -30.01
C VAL A 7 -87.43 -33.91 -30.81
N SER A 8 -87.39 -34.23 -32.11
CA SER A 8 -88.58 -34.38 -32.96
C SER A 8 -89.01 -35.84 -32.96
N ARG A 9 -90.32 -36.11 -32.87
CA ARG A 9 -90.87 -37.46 -32.94
C ARG A 9 -91.42 -37.68 -34.34
N ASN A 10 -90.81 -38.58 -35.10
CA ASN A 10 -91.36 -39.05 -36.38
C ASN A 10 -92.50 -40.03 -36.09
N ASP A 11 -93.68 -39.78 -36.65
CA ASP A 11 -94.79 -40.72 -36.66
C ASP A 11 -94.45 -41.87 -37.61
N ASP A 12 -94.19 -43.06 -37.07
CA ASP A 12 -94.64 -44.32 -37.68
C ASP A 12 -94.37 -45.49 -36.72
N ASN A 13 -95.44 -46.21 -36.45
CA ASN A 13 -95.56 -47.56 -35.89
C ASN A 13 -95.08 -47.86 -34.45
N ASP A 14 -96.01 -48.56 -33.77
CA ASP A 14 -95.90 -49.18 -32.47
C ASP A 14 -94.65 -50.08 -32.33
N ASN A 15 -94.17 -50.14 -31.08
CA ASN A 15 -93.17 -51.08 -30.55
C ASN A 15 -91.72 -50.91 -31.01
N ASP A 16 -91.10 -49.79 -30.60
CA ASP A 16 -89.81 -49.77 -29.87
C ASP A 16 -89.35 -48.32 -29.68
N LYS A 17 -89.08 -47.90 -28.43
CA LYS A 17 -88.46 -46.59 -28.17
C LYS A 17 -87.10 -46.74 -27.51
N LYS A 18 -86.08 -46.94 -28.35
CA LYS A 18 -84.70 -46.54 -28.05
C LYS A 18 -84.62 -45.02 -28.07
N PHE A 19 -84.36 -44.41 -26.91
CA PHE A 19 -83.73 -43.10 -26.87
C PHE A 19 -82.22 -43.29 -26.96
N VAL A 20 -81.61 -42.79 -28.05
CA VAL A 20 -80.16 -42.63 -28.15
C VAL A 20 -79.76 -41.50 -27.22
N ARG A 21 -79.07 -41.80 -26.11
CA ARG A 21 -78.35 -40.79 -25.31
C ARG A 21 -76.86 -40.99 -25.58
N SER A 22 -76.26 -40.08 -26.35
CA SER A 22 -74.82 -39.93 -26.43
C SER A 22 -74.32 -39.31 -25.13
N THR A 23 -73.48 -40.03 -24.39
CA THR A 23 -72.89 -39.56 -23.13
C THR A 23 -71.63 -38.77 -23.46
N ILE A 24 -71.67 -37.44 -23.31
CA ILE A 24 -70.48 -36.59 -23.30
C ILE A 24 -70.11 -36.36 -21.83
N HIS A 25 -69.03 -36.97 -21.35
CA HIS A 25 -68.46 -36.69 -20.04
C HIS A 25 -67.59 -35.43 -20.10
N SER A 26 -68.03 -34.34 -19.47
CA SER A 26 -67.12 -33.31 -18.95
C SER A 26 -67.53 -32.95 -17.53
N SER A 27 -66.54 -32.91 -16.63
CA SER A 27 -66.62 -32.73 -15.19
C SER A 27 -66.93 -31.30 -14.72
N THR A 28 -67.72 -30.55 -15.49
CA THR A 28 -68.21 -29.21 -15.12
C THR A 28 -69.73 -29.22 -15.18
N GLN A 29 -70.39 -28.76 -14.11
CA GLN A 29 -71.86 -28.72 -14.00
C GLN A 29 -72.47 -28.11 -15.26
N THR A 30 -73.08 -28.95 -16.09
CA THR A 30 -73.72 -28.52 -17.34
C THR A 30 -75.23 -28.60 -17.13
N LEU A 31 -75.90 -27.45 -17.03
CA LEU A 31 -77.37 -27.38 -17.00
C LEU A 31 -77.94 -27.75 -18.37
N PHE A 32 -78.76 -28.81 -18.43
CA PHE A 32 -79.45 -29.23 -19.63
C PHE A 32 -80.83 -28.56 -19.73
N LEU A 33 -81.14 -27.96 -20.88
CA LEU A 33 -82.49 -27.49 -21.19
C LEU A 33 -83.20 -28.54 -22.06
N LEU A 34 -84.24 -29.19 -21.54
CA LEU A 34 -85.07 -30.13 -22.30
C LEU A 34 -86.32 -29.40 -22.82
N VAL A 35 -86.51 -29.36 -24.14
CA VAL A 35 -87.69 -28.76 -24.78
C VAL A 35 -88.48 -29.87 -25.49
N VAL A 36 -89.74 -30.08 -25.08
CA VAL A 36 -90.67 -31.05 -25.69
C VAL A 36 -91.74 -30.30 -26.48
N LEU A 37 -91.80 -30.51 -27.80
CA LEU A 37 -92.89 -30.05 -28.67
C LEU A 37 -93.95 -31.16 -28.77
N LEU A 38 -95.22 -30.82 -28.51
CA LEU A 38 -96.37 -31.69 -28.73
C LEU A 38 -97.10 -31.19 -29.98
N ASP A 39 -97.14 -31.98 -31.05
CA ASP A 39 -97.93 -31.66 -32.23
C ASP A 39 -99.33 -32.29 -32.11
N GLY A 40 -100.35 -31.54 -32.56
CA GLY A 40 -101.75 -31.93 -32.56
C GLY A 40 -102.32 -31.73 -33.96
N SER A 41 -102.58 -32.83 -34.65
CA SER A 41 -103.22 -32.88 -35.96
C SER A 41 -104.57 -32.15 -36.00
N CYS A 42 -104.77 -31.19 -36.90
CA CYS A 42 -105.93 -31.07 -37.81
C CYS A 42 -105.91 -29.78 -38.67
N GLN A 43 -106.50 -29.90 -39.85
CA GLN A 43 -106.49 -28.96 -40.97
C GLN A 43 -107.29 -27.66 -40.75
N HIS A 44 -106.86 -26.62 -41.47
CA HIS A 44 -107.54 -25.37 -41.84
C HIS A 44 -107.71 -24.22 -40.82
N ARG A 45 -107.15 -23.07 -41.25
CA ARG A 45 -107.44 -21.65 -40.97
C ARG A 45 -106.74 -20.98 -39.76
N HIS A 46 -105.98 -19.95 -40.15
CA HIS A 46 -105.49 -18.79 -39.41
C HIS A 46 -104.76 -19.01 -38.08
N TRP A 47 -103.42 -18.95 -38.20
CA TRP A 47 -102.49 -18.69 -37.10
C TRP A 47 -102.76 -17.32 -36.44
N LYS A 48 -103.22 -17.35 -35.21
CA LYS A 48 -102.91 -16.41 -34.12
C LYS A 48 -103.44 -17.04 -32.83
N ASP A 49 -102.63 -16.94 -31.77
CA ASP A 49 -102.96 -17.30 -30.38
C ASP A 49 -102.70 -18.75 -29.90
N HIS A 50 -101.46 -18.93 -29.41
CA HIS A 50 -101.10 -19.47 -28.09
C HIS A 50 -101.13 -20.98 -27.73
N LYS A 51 -100.02 -21.34 -27.03
CA LYS A 51 -99.92 -22.08 -25.74
C LYS A 51 -100.10 -23.59 -25.78
N ASN A 52 -98.99 -24.33 -25.77
CA ASN A 52 -98.62 -25.27 -24.70
C ASN A 52 -97.20 -25.82 -24.91
N MET A 53 -96.29 -25.53 -23.97
CA MET A 53 -94.99 -26.20 -23.85
C MET A 53 -94.64 -26.28 -22.37
N CYS A 54 -94.23 -27.46 -21.89
CA CYS A 54 -93.88 -27.69 -20.49
C CYS A 54 -92.36 -27.91 -20.39
N VAL A 55 -91.72 -27.26 -19.42
CA VAL A 55 -90.27 -27.38 -19.15
C VAL A 55 -90.11 -28.06 -17.79
N ILE A 56 -89.37 -29.16 -17.73
CA ILE A 56 -89.01 -29.84 -16.49
C ILE A 56 -87.49 -29.72 -16.33
N ALA A 57 -87.04 -29.16 -15.22
CA ALA A 57 -85.63 -29.12 -14.82
C ALA A 57 -85.39 -30.19 -13.75
N ASP A 58 -84.27 -30.91 -13.85
CA ASP A 58 -83.85 -31.93 -12.89
C ASP A 58 -82.61 -31.41 -12.14
N GLY A 59 -82.67 -31.37 -10.81
CA GLY A 59 -81.57 -30.95 -9.93
C GLY A 59 -82.01 -30.17 -8.67
N ASP A 60 -81.52 -30.61 -7.51
CA ASP A 60 -81.94 -30.31 -6.12
C ASP A 60 -81.82 -28.85 -5.61
N LYS A 61 -81.75 -27.83 -6.47
CA LYS A 61 -81.78 -26.41 -6.07
C LYS A 61 -82.54 -25.50 -7.04
N ALA A 62 -83.69 -25.94 -7.55
CA ALA A 62 -84.58 -25.07 -8.33
C ALA A 62 -85.79 -24.60 -7.49
N PRO A 63 -86.14 -23.30 -7.48
CA PRO A 63 -87.32 -22.81 -6.78
C PRO A 63 -88.60 -23.30 -7.49
N GLU A 64 -89.57 -23.79 -6.72
CA GLU A 64 -90.90 -24.19 -7.22
C GLU A 64 -91.55 -23.05 -8.03
N ILE A 65 -91.75 -23.26 -9.33
CA ILE A 65 -92.45 -22.30 -10.18
C ILE A 65 -93.96 -22.49 -9.99
N HIS A 66 -94.53 -21.81 -8.99
CA HIS A 66 -95.98 -21.73 -8.83
C HIS A 66 -96.62 -20.89 -9.95
N HIS A 67 -97.51 -21.54 -10.70
CA HIS A 67 -98.56 -21.03 -11.58
C HIS A 67 -98.64 -19.50 -11.78
N LYS A 68 -97.85 -18.94 -12.70
CA LYS A 68 -98.25 -17.74 -13.46
C LYS A 68 -97.79 -17.87 -14.92
N ARG A 69 -98.75 -17.80 -15.85
CA ARG A 69 -98.54 -17.78 -17.30
C ARG A 69 -97.67 -16.57 -17.68
N LYS A 70 -96.35 -16.79 -17.80
CA LYS A 70 -95.42 -15.84 -18.43
C LYS A 70 -95.10 -16.30 -19.85
N SER A 71 -94.81 -15.36 -20.74
CA SER A 71 -94.39 -15.64 -22.11
C SER A 71 -93.04 -16.38 -22.11
N LEU A 72 -92.77 -17.19 -23.15
CA LEU A 72 -91.51 -17.94 -23.29
C LEU A 72 -90.27 -17.02 -23.22
N GLN A 73 -90.43 -15.78 -23.66
CA GLN A 73 -89.43 -14.73 -23.64
C GLN A 73 -89.08 -14.25 -22.22
N GLU A 74 -90.08 -14.16 -21.32
CA GLU A 74 -89.88 -13.79 -19.93
C GLU A 74 -89.26 -14.94 -19.10
N ALA A 75 -89.61 -16.19 -19.41
CA ALA A 75 -89.02 -17.36 -18.76
C ALA A 75 -87.54 -17.54 -19.14
N LEU A 76 -87.20 -17.36 -20.43
CA LEU A 76 -85.81 -17.37 -20.91
C LEU A 76 -85.00 -16.19 -20.36
N SER A 77 -85.60 -15.00 -20.27
CA SER A 77 -84.96 -13.83 -19.65
C SER A 77 -84.63 -14.09 -18.18
N TYR A 78 -85.61 -14.60 -17.42
CA TYR A 78 -85.42 -14.94 -16.00
C TYR A 78 -84.37 -16.03 -15.80
N TRP A 79 -84.36 -17.07 -16.63
CA TRP A 79 -83.37 -18.16 -16.52
C TRP A 79 -81.96 -17.72 -16.92
N ASN A 80 -81.81 -16.89 -17.97
CA ASN A 80 -80.52 -16.27 -18.30
C ASN A 80 -80.03 -15.39 -17.16
N GLN A 81 -80.92 -14.62 -16.53
CA GLN A 81 -80.56 -13.75 -15.41
C GLN A 81 -80.12 -14.56 -14.17
N GLN A 82 -80.77 -15.69 -13.89
CA GLN A 82 -80.37 -16.62 -12.82
C GLN A 82 -79.05 -17.34 -13.11
N CYS A 83 -78.79 -17.71 -14.37
CA CYS A 83 -77.51 -18.32 -14.75
C CYS A 83 -76.36 -17.31 -14.69
N LEU A 84 -76.57 -16.06 -15.12
CA LEU A 84 -75.61 -14.96 -14.96
C LEU A 84 -75.32 -14.71 -13.49
N GLN A 85 -76.34 -14.71 -12.63
CA GLN A 85 -76.17 -14.55 -11.19
C GLN A 85 -75.36 -15.71 -10.58
N ALA A 86 -75.64 -16.95 -10.98
CA ALA A 86 -74.92 -18.13 -10.51
C ALA A 86 -73.46 -18.19 -11.02
N GLU A 87 -73.19 -17.75 -12.27
CA GLU A 87 -71.83 -17.58 -12.77
C GLU A 87 -71.08 -16.47 -12.02
N GLU A 88 -71.73 -15.34 -11.73
CA GLU A 88 -71.13 -14.28 -10.90
C GLU A 88 -70.83 -14.75 -9.48
N ASP A 89 -71.74 -15.49 -8.86
CA ASP A 89 -71.57 -15.98 -7.49
C ASP A 89 -70.50 -17.08 -7.42
N TYR A 90 -70.40 -17.95 -8.43
CA TYR A 90 -69.32 -18.93 -8.55
C TYR A 90 -67.97 -18.26 -8.79
N CYS A 91 -67.87 -17.27 -9.69
CA CYS A 91 -66.65 -16.48 -9.89
C CYS A 91 -66.23 -15.74 -8.62
N LYS A 92 -67.18 -15.18 -7.85
CA LYS A 92 -66.89 -14.54 -6.56
C LYS A 92 -66.38 -15.55 -5.52
N GLN A 93 -66.97 -16.75 -5.48
CA GLN A 93 -66.53 -17.80 -4.57
C GLN A 93 -65.14 -18.33 -4.96
N GLU A 94 -64.89 -18.58 -6.25
CA GLU A 94 -63.59 -19.01 -6.76
C GLU A 94 -62.51 -17.94 -6.51
N GLN A 95 -62.84 -16.65 -6.69
CA GLN A 95 -61.96 -15.53 -6.31
C GLN A 95 -61.70 -15.46 -4.80
N GLN A 96 -62.70 -15.74 -3.96
CA GLN A 96 -62.54 -15.78 -2.50
C GLN A 96 -61.69 -16.97 -2.05
N ASP A 97 -61.89 -18.14 -2.66
CA ASP A 97 -61.14 -19.36 -2.36
C ASP A 97 -59.67 -19.22 -2.83
N LEU A 98 -59.43 -18.67 -4.02
CA LEU A 98 -58.10 -18.30 -4.50
C LEU A 98 -57.42 -17.28 -3.58
N ALA A 99 -58.14 -16.25 -3.14
CA ALA A 99 -57.61 -15.26 -2.19
C ALA A 99 -57.29 -15.87 -0.81
N ALA A 100 -58.09 -16.84 -0.35
CA ALA A 100 -57.85 -17.55 0.90
C ALA A 100 -56.62 -18.47 0.81
N ILE A 101 -56.42 -19.16 -0.32
CA ILE A 101 -55.23 -19.98 -0.59
C ILE A 101 -53.98 -19.10 -0.64
N GLN A 102 -54.01 -18.00 -1.42
CA GLN A 102 -52.91 -17.03 -1.49
C GLN A 102 -52.58 -16.44 -0.11
N GLN A 103 -53.60 -16.14 0.70
CA GLN A 103 -53.38 -15.62 2.06
C GLN A 103 -52.75 -16.68 2.97
N GLN A 104 -53.09 -17.95 2.81
CA GLN A 104 -52.51 -19.06 3.58
C GLN A 104 -51.06 -19.34 3.17
N GLU A 105 -50.76 -19.29 1.88
CA GLU A 105 -49.39 -19.40 1.33
C GLU A 105 -48.51 -18.22 1.80
N LEU A 106 -49.02 -16.98 1.71
CA LEU A 106 -48.33 -15.79 2.22
C LEU A 106 -48.06 -15.85 3.73
N LEU A 107 -48.97 -16.44 4.51
CA LEU A 107 -48.76 -16.65 5.96
C LEU A 107 -47.66 -17.69 6.21
N ALA A 108 -47.60 -18.78 5.43
CA ALA A 108 -46.54 -19.79 5.52
C ALA A 108 -45.18 -19.23 5.09
N PHE A 109 -45.15 -18.42 4.03
CA PHE A 109 -43.97 -17.70 3.58
C PHE A 109 -43.45 -16.75 4.66
N ASN A 110 -44.33 -15.92 5.24
CA ASN A 110 -43.95 -14.98 6.31
C ASN A 110 -43.48 -15.67 7.59
N GLN A 111 -43.93 -16.88 7.89
CA GLN A 111 -43.42 -17.66 9.03
C GLN A 111 -41.96 -18.09 8.83
N THR A 112 -41.52 -18.32 7.59
CA THR A 112 -40.18 -18.83 7.28
C THR A 112 -39.20 -17.74 6.86
N TRP A 113 -39.66 -16.80 6.04
CA TRP A 113 -38.86 -15.74 5.40
C TRP A 113 -39.18 -14.34 5.91
N GLY A 114 -40.28 -14.14 6.66
CA GLY A 114 -40.72 -12.81 7.09
C GLY A 114 -39.69 -12.07 7.97
N GLU A 115 -39.02 -12.78 8.88
CA GLU A 115 -37.91 -12.19 9.66
C GLU A 115 -36.72 -11.79 8.78
N VAL A 116 -36.41 -12.60 7.77
CA VAL A 116 -35.27 -12.37 6.88
C VAL A 116 -35.54 -11.19 5.96
N ALA A 117 -36.78 -11.09 5.43
CA ALA A 117 -37.23 -9.98 4.61
C ALA A 117 -37.18 -8.64 5.36
N GLU A 118 -37.64 -8.62 6.63
CA GLU A 118 -37.60 -7.40 7.44
C GLU A 118 -36.16 -7.02 7.83
N MET A 119 -35.31 -8.01 8.13
CA MET A 119 -33.90 -7.77 8.40
C MET A 119 -33.17 -7.23 7.17
N CYS A 120 -33.44 -7.75 5.97
CA CYS A 120 -32.90 -7.21 4.72
C CYS A 120 -33.37 -5.76 4.45
N ARG A 121 -34.59 -5.39 4.88
CA ARG A 121 -35.10 -4.01 4.80
C ARG A 121 -34.41 -3.04 5.75
N ILE A 122 -34.02 -3.48 6.94
CA ILE A 122 -33.41 -2.63 7.99
C ILE A 122 -31.88 -2.55 7.86
N THR A 123 -31.25 -3.61 7.35
CA THR A 123 -29.77 -3.69 7.25
C THR A 123 -29.25 -2.71 6.20
N ASN A 124 -28.34 -1.84 6.62
CA ASN A 124 -27.75 -0.81 5.78
C ASN A 124 -26.34 -1.22 5.33
N PHE A 125 -26.22 -1.71 4.09
CA PHE A 125 -24.96 -2.23 3.54
C PHE A 125 -23.95 -1.13 3.16
N ASP A 126 -24.35 0.15 3.13
CA ASP A 126 -23.48 1.29 2.79
C ASP A 126 -22.29 1.49 3.74
N THR A 127 -22.30 0.89 4.94
CA THR A 127 -21.27 1.09 5.97
C THR A 127 -20.58 -0.19 6.42
N THR A 128 -20.97 -1.36 5.89
CA THR A 128 -20.46 -2.66 6.31
C THR A 128 -19.87 -3.42 5.12
N PRO A 129 -18.76 -4.18 5.29
CA PRO A 129 -18.20 -4.96 4.19
C PRO A 129 -19.22 -6.01 3.72
N THR A 130 -19.36 -6.18 2.41
CA THR A 130 -20.39 -7.05 1.79
C THR A 130 -19.83 -8.31 1.14
N SER A 131 -18.51 -8.42 1.04
CA SER A 131 -17.79 -9.48 0.35
C SER A 131 -16.48 -9.81 1.05
N TRP A 132 -15.91 -10.98 0.77
CA TRP A 132 -14.59 -11.32 1.29
C TRP A 132 -13.51 -10.38 0.74
N GLY A 133 -13.70 -9.88 -0.49
CA GLY A 133 -12.90 -8.78 -1.04
C GLY A 133 -12.94 -7.50 -0.18
N ASP A 134 -14.13 -7.08 0.27
CA ASP A 134 -14.30 -5.89 1.11
C ASP A 134 -13.69 -6.10 2.51
N TRP A 135 -13.86 -7.29 3.09
CA TRP A 135 -13.24 -7.65 4.36
C TRP A 135 -11.71 -7.69 4.25
N ARG A 136 -11.17 -8.28 3.18
CA ARG A 136 -9.73 -8.23 2.86
C ARG A 136 -9.26 -6.79 2.76
N ASP A 137 -10.01 -5.94 2.07
CA ASP A 137 -9.65 -4.53 1.86
C ASP A 137 -9.70 -3.69 3.14
N CYS A 138 -10.54 -4.04 4.11
CA CYS A 138 -10.56 -3.41 5.43
C CYS A 138 -9.37 -3.81 6.33
N PHE A 139 -8.87 -5.03 6.18
CA PHE A 139 -7.84 -5.61 7.06
C PHE A 139 -6.43 -5.57 6.52
N ASN A 140 -6.26 -5.42 5.20
CA ASN A 140 -5.07 -5.91 4.50
C ASN A 140 -3.74 -5.54 5.18
N VAL A 141 -3.05 -6.48 5.83
CA VAL A 141 -1.71 -6.33 6.39
C VAL A 141 -0.77 -7.18 5.52
N ASP A 142 -0.32 -6.65 4.40
CA ASP A 142 0.44 -7.45 3.42
C ASP A 142 1.90 -7.68 3.88
N GLY A 143 2.10 -8.81 4.57
CA GLY A 143 3.40 -9.41 4.82
C GLY A 143 3.88 -10.21 3.61
N GLY A 144 4.46 -9.51 2.62
CA GLY A 144 5.46 -10.06 1.69
C GLY A 144 5.25 -11.47 1.11
N MET A 145 4.04 -11.85 0.69
CA MET A 145 3.85 -13.04 -0.16
C MET A 145 4.05 -12.63 -1.62
N GLY A 146 5.27 -12.83 -2.11
CA GLY A 146 5.41 -13.36 -3.47
C GLY A 146 4.76 -14.74 -3.49
N SER A 147 4.10 -15.06 -4.59
CA SER A 147 3.58 -16.39 -4.88
C SER A 147 4.72 -17.41 -4.91
N ASP A 148 5.05 -18.01 -3.77
CA ASP A 148 5.97 -19.16 -3.70
C ASP A 148 5.26 -20.50 -4.04
N ASP A 149 4.00 -20.45 -4.51
CA ASP A 149 3.28 -21.59 -5.10
C ASP A 149 3.37 -21.60 -6.65
N ASP A 150 4.26 -20.80 -7.26
CA ASP A 150 4.47 -20.75 -8.72
C ASP A 150 5.42 -21.89 -9.19
N GLU A 151 4.93 -23.12 -9.25
CA GLU A 151 5.67 -24.31 -9.76
C GLU A 151 5.99 -24.30 -11.28
N ASP A 152 5.89 -23.16 -11.99
CA ASP A 152 6.07 -23.10 -13.46
C ASP A 152 7.08 -22.06 -14.00
N ASP A 153 7.91 -21.42 -13.16
CA ASP A 153 8.96 -20.46 -13.60
C ASP A 153 10.40 -20.93 -13.27
N ASP A 154 10.69 -22.23 -13.50
CA ASP A 154 12.06 -22.79 -13.57
C ASP A 154 12.79 -22.33 -14.84
N GLU A 155 13.25 -21.07 -14.88
CA GLU A 155 14.47 -20.66 -15.61
C GLU A 155 14.89 -19.19 -15.39
N VAL A 156 14.10 -18.38 -14.68
CA VAL A 156 14.40 -16.94 -14.47
C VAL A 156 14.61 -16.56 -12.99
N GLY A 157 14.38 -17.49 -12.06
CA GLY A 157 14.67 -17.34 -10.62
C GLY A 157 16.17 -17.32 -10.28
N ASN A 158 17.00 -18.05 -11.02
CA ASN A 158 18.44 -18.22 -10.76
C ASN A 158 19.32 -17.00 -11.11
N LEU A 159 18.75 -15.84 -11.45
CA LEU A 159 19.52 -14.62 -11.77
C LEU A 159 19.20 -13.42 -10.87
N LEU A 160 18.21 -13.54 -9.98
CA LEU A 160 17.82 -12.45 -9.07
C LEU A 160 18.15 -12.72 -7.60
N GLU A 161 18.33 -13.98 -7.17
CA GLU A 161 19.00 -14.31 -5.90
C GLU A 161 20.42 -13.72 -5.83
N HIS A 162 21.09 -13.65 -6.99
CA HIS A 162 22.40 -13.03 -7.08
C HIS A 162 22.40 -11.52 -6.82
N THR A 163 21.30 -10.77 -6.79
CA THR A 163 21.38 -9.33 -6.43
C THR A 163 21.38 -9.06 -4.93
N GLY A 164 20.68 -9.89 -4.14
CA GLY A 164 20.73 -9.87 -2.68
C GLY A 164 22.06 -10.40 -2.16
N GLU A 165 22.52 -11.52 -2.73
CA GLU A 165 23.86 -12.05 -2.48
C GLU A 165 24.96 -11.10 -2.97
N THR A 166 24.82 -10.44 -4.12
CA THR A 166 25.84 -9.47 -4.57
C THR A 166 25.88 -8.23 -3.69
N LEU A 167 24.80 -7.86 -2.99
CA LEU A 167 24.81 -6.74 -2.02
C LEU A 167 25.38 -7.15 -0.66
N ALA A 168 25.11 -8.37 -0.19
CA ALA A 168 25.73 -8.94 1.01
C ALA A 168 27.22 -9.27 0.77
N THR A 169 27.57 -9.80 -0.39
CA THR A 169 28.94 -10.10 -0.84
C THR A 169 29.70 -8.82 -1.23
N ALA A 170 29.03 -7.78 -1.78
CA ALA A 170 29.65 -6.46 -1.95
C ALA A 170 29.77 -5.70 -0.62
N ALA A 171 28.91 -5.95 0.36
CA ALA A 171 29.10 -5.46 1.72
C ALA A 171 30.27 -6.17 2.42
N ARG A 172 30.47 -7.48 2.19
CA ARG A 172 31.66 -8.22 2.64
C ARG A 172 32.95 -7.75 1.95
N ARG A 173 32.97 -7.68 0.61
CA ARG A 173 34.15 -7.21 -0.15
C ARG A 173 34.53 -5.76 0.20
N ALA A 174 33.55 -4.87 0.39
CA ALA A 174 33.83 -3.49 0.79
C ALA A 174 34.27 -3.32 2.26
N LEU A 175 34.14 -4.36 3.10
CA LEU A 175 34.71 -4.39 4.46
C LEU A 175 36.13 -4.96 4.46
N GLU A 176 36.53 -5.70 3.42
CA GLU A 176 37.89 -6.26 3.25
C GLU A 176 38.85 -5.30 2.54
N ASP A 177 38.34 -4.34 1.75
CA ASP A 177 39.14 -3.37 0.95
C ASP A 177 39.77 -2.21 1.77
N ASP A 178 39.92 -2.32 3.08
CA ASP A 178 40.67 -1.35 3.91
C ASP A 178 42.20 -1.57 3.88
N ALA A 179 42.70 -2.43 2.98
CA ALA A 179 44.13 -2.61 2.76
C ALA A 179 44.49 -2.77 1.27
N SER A 180 45.37 -1.88 0.80
CA SER A 180 46.15 -1.87 -0.44
C SER A 180 45.48 -1.43 -1.75
N GLU A 181 45.85 -0.24 -2.19
CA GLU A 181 45.69 0.27 -3.56
C GLU A 181 46.80 -0.26 -4.47
N SER A 182 46.47 -0.73 -5.66
CA SER A 182 47.37 -0.70 -6.82
C SER A 182 46.60 -0.69 -8.14
N GLU A 183 46.86 0.33 -8.95
CA GLU A 183 46.33 0.55 -10.29
C GLU A 183 46.87 -0.45 -11.31
N ILE A 184 46.04 -0.94 -12.24
CA ILE A 184 46.51 -1.62 -13.46
C ILE A 184 45.71 -1.11 -14.68
N PRO A 185 46.36 -0.78 -15.82
CA PRO A 185 45.71 -0.13 -16.97
C PRO A 185 45.07 -1.11 -17.97
N MET A 186 44.05 -0.64 -18.69
CA MET A 186 43.41 -1.35 -19.81
C MET A 186 44.28 -1.35 -21.08
N PRO A 187 44.22 -2.39 -21.93
CA PRO A 187 44.79 -2.34 -23.27
C PRO A 187 43.74 -1.91 -24.32
N VAL A 188 44.22 -1.13 -25.28
CA VAL A 188 43.57 -0.70 -26.53
C VAL A 188 44.15 -1.51 -27.70
N ALA A 189 43.29 -2.02 -28.59
CA ALA A 189 43.53 -2.28 -30.02
C ALA A 189 42.22 -2.88 -30.62
N ASP A 190 41.49 -2.18 -31.48
CA ASP A 190 41.64 -1.99 -32.94
C ASP A 190 41.02 -3.10 -33.82
N GLN A 191 39.92 -2.71 -34.49
CA GLN A 191 39.63 -2.87 -35.91
C GLN A 191 39.64 -4.27 -36.57
N GLN A 192 38.48 -4.69 -37.12
CA GLN A 192 38.12 -4.66 -38.56
C GLN A 192 37.19 -5.83 -39.00
N GLN A 193 36.26 -5.46 -39.88
CA GLN A 193 35.63 -6.26 -40.96
C GLN A 193 34.74 -7.46 -40.55
N ASP A 194 33.42 -7.29 -40.72
CA ASP A 194 32.79 -7.89 -41.91
C ASP A 194 31.45 -7.23 -42.24
N GLN A 195 31.34 -6.91 -43.52
CA GLN A 195 30.22 -6.28 -44.18
C GLN A 195 29.43 -7.35 -44.96
N GLN A 196 28.15 -7.04 -45.20
CA GLN A 196 27.29 -7.56 -46.26
C GLN A 196 26.67 -8.95 -46.04
N GLN A 197 25.35 -8.96 -45.81
CA GLN A 197 24.41 -9.23 -46.90
C GLN A 197 22.95 -8.96 -46.48
N GLN A 198 22.18 -8.50 -47.47
CA GLN A 198 20.70 -8.41 -47.54
C GLN A 198 20.03 -7.15 -46.96
N GLN A 199 20.15 -6.06 -47.72
CA GLN A 199 19.01 -5.20 -48.04
C GLN A 199 18.13 -5.91 -49.07
N GLN A 200 16.81 -5.95 -48.86
CA GLN A 200 15.77 -5.44 -49.79
C GLN A 200 14.38 -5.92 -49.34
N GLN A 201 13.39 -5.07 -49.63
CA GLN A 201 11.92 -5.24 -49.54
C GLN A 201 11.26 -4.90 -48.19
N GLU A 202 10.84 -3.64 -48.08
CA GLU A 202 9.43 -3.24 -47.97
C GLU A 202 9.39 -1.70 -48.05
N VAL A 203 9.24 -1.20 -49.28
CA VAL A 203 8.80 0.17 -49.57
C VAL A 203 7.29 0.09 -49.71
N GLU A 204 6.56 0.62 -48.75
CA GLU A 204 5.16 1.01 -48.96
C GLU A 204 5.04 2.51 -48.72
N ASN A 205 4.69 3.19 -49.81
CA ASN A 205 4.19 4.55 -49.85
C ASN A 205 2.82 4.59 -49.15
N ASP A 206 2.57 5.59 -48.32
CA ASP A 206 1.22 6.09 -48.12
C ASP A 206 1.26 7.60 -47.88
N ASP A 207 0.97 8.33 -48.96
CA ASP A 207 0.62 9.74 -48.98
C ASP A 207 -0.82 9.86 -48.46
N GLY A 208 -0.97 10.27 -47.20
CA GLY A 208 -2.26 10.47 -46.55
C GLY A 208 -2.33 11.81 -45.83
N ASN A 209 -2.99 12.77 -46.48
CA ASN A 209 -3.38 14.07 -45.94
C ASN A 209 -4.23 13.89 -44.66
N TYR A 210 -3.69 14.18 -43.48
CA TYR A 210 -4.44 14.15 -42.22
C TYR A 210 -4.58 15.54 -41.62
N ALA A 211 -5.84 15.95 -41.51
CA ALA A 211 -6.28 17.17 -40.87
C ALA A 211 -5.78 17.27 -39.42
N MET A 212 -5.26 18.44 -39.06
CA MET A 212 -4.94 18.84 -37.69
C MET A 212 -6.22 18.87 -36.85
N THR A 213 -6.51 17.81 -36.11
CA THR A 213 -7.40 17.89 -34.95
C THR A 213 -6.58 18.37 -33.77
N ASN A 214 -6.89 19.58 -33.33
CA ASN A 214 -6.15 20.38 -32.35
C ASN A 214 -6.44 19.90 -30.91
N ASP A 215 -6.27 18.61 -30.63
CA ASP A 215 -6.41 18.05 -29.29
C ASP A 215 -5.03 17.94 -28.61
N LEU A 216 -4.78 18.88 -27.69
CA LEU A 216 -3.73 18.91 -26.65
C LEU A 216 -2.51 18.00 -26.90
N ALA A 217 -1.50 18.51 -27.62
CA ALA A 217 -0.19 17.88 -27.69
C ALA A 217 0.36 17.63 -26.27
N VAL A 218 0.59 16.36 -25.94
CA VAL A 218 1.09 15.98 -24.62
C VAL A 218 2.55 16.41 -24.49
N THR A 219 2.86 17.28 -23.53
CA THR A 219 4.17 17.91 -23.37
C THR A 219 5.25 16.97 -22.83
N SER A 220 4.86 15.96 -22.03
CA SER A 220 5.76 14.96 -21.45
C SER A 220 5.15 13.56 -21.35
N VAL A 221 5.99 12.52 -21.41
CA VAL A 221 5.60 11.12 -21.22
C VAL A 221 6.17 10.60 -19.93
N LYS A 222 5.42 9.75 -19.22
CA LYS A 222 5.92 9.06 -18.03
C LYS A 222 6.19 7.59 -18.31
N LEU A 223 7.34 7.12 -17.85
CA LEU A 223 7.81 5.74 -18.01
C LEU A 223 8.02 5.10 -16.65
N THR A 224 7.73 3.80 -16.52
CA THR A 224 8.10 3.04 -15.31
C THR A 224 9.57 2.60 -15.36
N GLY A 225 10.11 2.20 -14.20
CA GLY A 225 11.45 1.62 -14.11
C GLY A 225 11.65 0.36 -14.97
N ASP A 226 10.62 -0.46 -15.17
CA ASP A 226 10.72 -1.66 -16.00
C ASP A 226 10.84 -1.34 -17.49
N VAL A 227 10.20 -0.27 -17.97
CA VAL A 227 10.42 0.23 -19.33
C VAL A 227 11.87 0.72 -19.50
N LEU A 228 12.44 1.39 -18.50
CA LEU A 228 13.84 1.82 -18.54
C LEU A 228 14.82 0.63 -18.49
N LYS A 229 14.50 -0.43 -17.75
CA LYS A 229 15.30 -1.67 -17.77
C LYS A 229 15.28 -2.30 -19.15
N TRP A 230 14.08 -2.43 -19.74
CA TRP A 230 13.91 -2.96 -21.08
C TRP A 230 14.68 -2.12 -22.11
N LEU A 231 14.60 -0.78 -22.04
CA LEU A 231 15.33 0.10 -22.95
C LEU A 231 16.85 -0.10 -22.89
N LYS A 232 17.43 -0.48 -21.75
CA LYS A 232 18.87 -0.73 -21.64
C LYS A 232 19.29 -2.06 -22.26
N SER A 233 18.46 -3.09 -22.13
CA SER A 233 18.75 -4.42 -22.67
C SER A 233 18.30 -4.58 -24.12
N ALA A 234 17.43 -3.70 -24.63
CA ALA A 234 16.86 -3.81 -25.97
C ALA A 234 17.83 -3.37 -27.08
N ASP A 235 17.76 -4.07 -28.21
CA ASP A 235 18.53 -3.72 -29.41
C ASP A 235 18.23 -2.31 -29.90
N ALA A 236 19.21 -1.70 -30.56
CA ALA A 236 19.13 -0.33 -31.09
C ALA A 236 17.92 -0.14 -32.03
N ARG A 237 17.53 -1.20 -32.77
CA ARG A 237 16.36 -1.21 -33.66
C ARG A 237 15.05 -1.07 -32.87
N PHE A 238 14.84 -1.88 -31.84
CA PHE A 238 13.64 -1.86 -31.01
C PHE A 238 13.54 -0.57 -30.20
N ARG A 239 14.67 -0.03 -29.72
CA ARG A 239 14.73 1.31 -29.11
C ARG A 239 14.28 2.40 -30.08
N GLY A 240 14.77 2.38 -31.33
CA GLY A 240 14.38 3.33 -32.36
C GLY A 240 12.89 3.27 -32.70
N LEU A 241 12.33 2.05 -32.80
CA LEU A 241 10.89 1.84 -33.00
C LEU A 241 10.07 2.34 -31.80
N PHE A 242 10.51 2.05 -30.57
CA PHE A 242 9.86 2.53 -29.35
C PHE A 242 9.78 4.05 -29.32
N VAL A 243 10.90 4.74 -29.54
CA VAL A 243 10.93 6.22 -29.57
C VAL A 243 9.99 6.77 -30.63
N LYS A 244 9.99 6.20 -31.85
CA LYS A 244 9.06 6.62 -32.92
C LYS A 244 7.59 6.43 -32.52
N LYS A 245 7.21 5.28 -31.94
CA LYS A 245 5.84 4.99 -31.54
C LYS A 245 5.37 5.89 -30.40
N VAL A 246 6.19 6.08 -29.38
CA VAL A 246 5.87 6.98 -28.26
C VAL A 246 5.78 8.44 -28.72
N SER A 247 6.66 8.90 -29.62
CA SER A 247 6.56 10.25 -30.20
C SER A 247 5.30 10.46 -31.07
N ARG A 248 4.72 9.40 -31.65
CA ARG A 248 3.42 9.47 -32.34
C ARG A 248 2.27 9.54 -31.33
N LEU A 249 2.34 8.77 -30.25
CA LEU A 249 1.35 8.78 -29.17
C LEU A 249 1.25 10.16 -28.49
N THR A 250 2.36 10.89 -28.32
CA THR A 250 2.38 12.25 -27.73
C THR A 250 1.82 13.33 -28.65
N ARG A 251 1.86 13.12 -29.96
CA ARG A 251 1.28 14.01 -30.97
C ARG A 251 -0.23 13.83 -31.15
N GLY A 252 -0.86 12.96 -30.36
CA GLY A 252 -2.30 12.71 -30.43
C GLY A 252 -2.71 11.74 -31.53
N GLU A 253 -1.78 11.00 -32.15
CA GLU A 253 -2.16 9.97 -33.13
C GLU A 253 -2.84 8.80 -32.42
N ARG A 254 -4.06 8.45 -32.87
CA ARG A 254 -4.93 7.42 -32.25
C ARG A 254 -5.45 6.40 -33.28
N SER A 255 -4.55 5.70 -33.98
CA SER A 255 -4.97 4.60 -34.87
C SER A 255 -5.32 3.33 -34.07
N HIS A 256 -6.19 2.47 -34.62
CA HIS A 256 -6.60 1.21 -33.96
C HIS A 256 -5.41 0.30 -33.57
N LYS A 257 -4.31 0.33 -34.33
CA LYS A 257 -3.06 -0.39 -34.01
C LYS A 257 -2.20 0.30 -32.93
N LEU A 258 -2.51 1.56 -32.60
CA LEU A 258 -1.84 2.34 -31.57
C LEU A 258 -2.63 2.36 -30.24
N THR A 259 -3.96 2.23 -30.26
CA THR A 259 -4.83 2.39 -29.08
C THR A 259 -5.88 1.27 -28.97
N LYS A 260 -5.46 0.01 -28.98
CA LYS A 260 -6.39 -1.10 -28.73
C LYS A 260 -6.67 -1.19 -27.22
N GLY A 261 -7.92 -1.03 -26.79
CA GLY A 261 -8.31 -1.21 -25.39
C GLY A 261 -8.31 -2.69 -25.01
N LEU A 262 -7.87 -3.01 -23.78
CA LEU A 262 -7.96 -4.36 -23.24
C LEU A 262 -9.33 -4.58 -22.58
N GLU A 263 -9.99 -5.70 -22.91
CA GLU A 263 -11.27 -6.10 -22.32
C GLU A 263 -11.05 -6.83 -20.98
N GLY A 264 -11.99 -6.70 -20.05
CA GLY A 264 -11.94 -7.37 -18.74
C GLY A 264 -11.16 -6.66 -17.63
N CYS A 265 -10.61 -5.46 -17.87
CA CYS A 265 -9.99 -4.62 -16.85
C CYS A 265 -10.96 -3.51 -16.41
N GLN A 266 -10.99 -3.18 -15.10
CA GLN A 266 -11.79 -2.03 -14.63
C GLN A 266 -11.15 -0.70 -15.06
N SER A 267 -9.82 -0.65 -15.10
CA SER A 267 -9.04 0.50 -15.57
C SER A 267 -8.88 0.51 -17.10
N LYS A 268 -8.94 1.69 -17.72
CA LYS A 268 -8.73 1.89 -19.17
C LYS A 268 -7.26 1.70 -19.55
N ILE A 269 -6.86 0.46 -19.85
CA ILE A 269 -5.51 0.08 -20.29
C ILE A 269 -5.49 -0.12 -21.81
N PHE A 270 -4.48 0.46 -22.46
CA PHE A 270 -4.28 0.38 -23.90
C PHE A 270 -3.04 -0.44 -24.26
N GLU A 271 -3.13 -1.13 -25.41
CA GLU A 271 -2.07 -1.90 -26.03
C GLU A 271 -1.65 -1.23 -27.36
N THR A 272 -0.34 -1.03 -27.55
CA THR A 272 0.26 -0.55 -28.80
C THR A 272 1.23 -1.58 -29.36
N TYR A 273 1.14 -1.85 -30.66
CA TYR A 273 2.04 -2.77 -31.36
C TYR A 273 3.39 -2.08 -31.63
N LEU A 274 4.47 -2.65 -31.09
CA LEU A 274 5.83 -2.18 -31.39
C LEU A 274 6.24 -2.54 -32.81
N GLU A 275 5.96 -3.78 -33.22
CA GLU A 275 6.17 -4.33 -34.56
C GLU A 275 5.22 -5.53 -34.79
N ASN A 276 4.74 -5.72 -36.03
CA ASN A 276 3.72 -6.72 -36.34
C ASN A 276 4.27 -8.17 -36.28
N LYS A 277 5.56 -8.38 -36.56
CA LYS A 277 6.19 -9.71 -36.67
C LYS A 277 6.81 -10.22 -35.35
N SER A 278 7.32 -9.36 -34.47
CA SER A 278 8.03 -9.77 -33.24
C SER A 278 7.14 -10.00 -32.00
N GLY A 279 5.84 -9.66 -32.06
CA GLY A 279 4.90 -9.95 -30.97
C GLY A 279 5.05 -9.08 -29.71
N HIS A 280 5.92 -8.06 -29.72
CA HIS A 280 6.07 -7.11 -28.62
C HIS A 280 4.98 -6.03 -28.61
N ARG A 281 4.58 -5.65 -27.39
CA ARG A 281 3.46 -4.78 -27.06
C ARG A 281 3.86 -3.78 -25.99
N ILE A 282 3.44 -2.53 -26.17
CA ILE A 282 3.58 -1.46 -25.18
C ILE A 282 2.22 -1.36 -24.47
N LEU A 283 2.23 -1.50 -23.15
CA LEU A 283 1.06 -1.32 -22.30
C LEU A 283 1.11 0.08 -21.66
N TRP A 284 0.04 0.86 -21.83
CA TRP A 284 0.00 2.25 -21.37
C TRP A 284 -1.42 2.68 -20.97
N THR A 285 -1.51 3.72 -20.14
CA THR A 285 -2.78 4.36 -19.74
C THR A 285 -2.72 5.86 -20.04
N GLN A 286 -3.88 6.47 -20.32
CA GLN A 286 -4.01 7.92 -20.42
C GLN A 286 -4.72 8.44 -19.18
N ARG A 287 -4.05 9.29 -18.41
CA ARG A 287 -4.60 9.85 -17.17
C ARG A 287 -4.66 11.38 -17.20
N PRO A 288 -5.62 12.00 -16.48
CA PRO A 288 -5.70 13.46 -16.36
C PRO A 288 -4.52 14.08 -15.60
N ASP A 289 -4.00 13.37 -14.58
CA ASP A 289 -2.93 13.82 -13.68
C ASP A 289 -1.53 13.62 -14.27
N THR A 290 -1.29 12.48 -14.92
CA THR A 290 0.02 12.10 -15.44
C THR A 290 0.16 12.15 -16.96
N GLY A 291 -0.91 12.41 -17.72
CA GLY A 291 -0.87 12.30 -19.17
C GLY A 291 -0.67 10.84 -19.60
N ILE A 292 0.24 10.59 -20.55
CA ILE A 292 0.54 9.24 -21.04
C ILE A 292 1.53 8.55 -20.09
N LEU A 293 1.09 7.44 -19.48
CA LEU A 293 1.91 6.58 -18.64
C LEU A 293 2.15 5.23 -19.31
N ILE A 294 3.42 4.89 -19.55
CA ILE A 294 3.82 3.61 -20.13
C ILE A 294 4.27 2.66 -19.02
N TRP A 295 3.54 1.57 -18.83
CA TRP A 295 3.74 0.59 -17.76
C TRP A 295 4.78 -0.45 -18.11
N TYR A 296 4.66 -1.11 -19.27
CA TYR A 296 5.50 -2.24 -19.66
C TYR A 296 5.71 -2.32 -21.18
N VAL A 297 6.82 -2.94 -21.57
CA VAL A 297 7.02 -3.48 -22.92
C VAL A 297 7.17 -4.99 -22.77
N CYS A 298 6.26 -5.77 -23.35
CA CYS A 298 6.17 -7.21 -23.13
C CYS A 298 5.75 -7.99 -24.38
N ALA A 299 5.90 -9.31 -24.37
CA ALA A 299 5.37 -10.17 -25.42
C ALA A 299 3.86 -10.40 -25.23
N HIS A 300 3.12 -10.64 -26.31
CA HIS A 300 1.66 -10.85 -26.31
C HIS A 300 1.17 -11.83 -25.23
N LYS A 301 1.86 -12.96 -25.02
CA LYS A 301 1.47 -13.96 -24.00
C LYS A 301 1.44 -13.42 -22.56
N LYS A 302 2.18 -12.34 -22.27
CA LYS A 302 2.26 -11.73 -20.92
C LYS A 302 1.29 -10.55 -20.74
N VAL A 303 0.54 -10.17 -21.79
CA VAL A 303 -0.35 -8.99 -21.76
C VAL A 303 -1.44 -9.14 -20.73
N SER A 304 -2.19 -10.25 -20.71
CA SER A 304 -3.28 -10.46 -19.75
C SER A 304 -2.79 -10.43 -18.29
N ARG A 305 -1.67 -11.11 -18.00
CA ARG A 305 -1.04 -11.09 -16.67
C ARG A 305 -0.66 -9.67 -16.23
N TYR A 306 0.02 -8.91 -17.10
CA TYR A 306 0.43 -7.55 -16.77
C TYR A 306 -0.74 -6.55 -16.72
N ALA A 307 -1.78 -6.76 -17.51
CA ALA A 307 -3.00 -5.96 -17.42
C ALA A 307 -3.69 -6.13 -16.06
N GLY A 308 -3.83 -7.38 -15.58
CA GLY A 308 -4.36 -7.66 -14.24
C GLY A 308 -3.51 -7.04 -13.13
N LEU A 309 -2.18 -7.10 -13.23
CA LEU A 309 -1.30 -6.43 -12.25
C LEU A 309 -1.46 -4.90 -12.25
N ILE A 310 -1.58 -4.28 -13.43
CA ILE A 310 -1.81 -2.83 -13.54
C ILE A 310 -3.15 -2.46 -12.90
N ASP A 311 -4.22 -3.21 -13.21
CA ASP A 311 -5.56 -2.94 -12.68
C ASP A 311 -5.60 -3.08 -11.14
N ASN A 312 -4.96 -4.11 -10.60
CA ASN A 312 -4.79 -4.27 -9.16
C ASN A 312 -3.96 -3.14 -8.54
N SER A 313 -2.97 -2.61 -9.27
CA SER A 313 -2.18 -1.47 -8.79
C SER A 313 -2.99 -0.18 -8.73
N GLU A 314 -3.81 0.06 -9.74
CA GLU A 314 -4.70 1.22 -9.82
C GLU A 314 -5.70 1.22 -8.66
N LYS A 315 -6.35 0.08 -8.40
CA LYS A 315 -7.27 -0.10 -7.24
C LYS A 315 -6.60 0.08 -5.89
N ARG A 316 -5.33 -0.31 -5.75
CA ARG A 316 -4.56 -0.07 -4.52
C ARG A 316 -4.19 1.41 -4.36
N SER A 317 -3.93 2.10 -5.47
CA SER A 317 -3.46 3.49 -5.48
C SER A 317 -4.60 4.50 -5.26
N SER A 318 -5.82 4.19 -5.71
CA SER A 318 -7.01 5.04 -5.54
C SER A 318 -7.52 5.13 -4.08
N ARG A 319 -6.97 4.33 -3.16
CA ARG A 319 -7.40 4.29 -1.77
C ARG A 319 -6.96 5.54 -1.00
N PRO A 320 -7.83 6.14 -0.17
CA PRO A 320 -7.40 7.16 0.77
C PRO A 320 -6.42 6.56 1.79
N LEU A 321 -5.33 7.27 2.07
CA LEU A 321 -4.34 6.90 3.09
C LEU A 321 -4.95 7.05 4.49
N THR A 322 -5.75 6.06 4.91
CA THR A 322 -6.38 6.02 6.23
C THR A 322 -5.38 5.70 7.33
N GLU A 323 -5.56 6.29 8.51
CA GLU A 323 -4.75 5.95 9.69
C GLU A 323 -5.02 4.49 10.12
N ALA A 324 -3.95 3.73 10.36
CA ALA A 324 -4.01 2.36 10.86
C ALA A 324 -4.72 2.22 12.23
N SER A 325 -4.88 3.32 12.98
CA SER A 325 -5.67 3.40 14.21
C SER A 325 -7.15 3.03 14.00
N ARG A 326 -7.67 3.12 12.76
CA ARG A 326 -9.07 2.79 12.44
C ARG A 326 -9.36 1.29 12.38
N VAL A 327 -8.37 0.44 12.07
CA VAL A 327 -8.58 -1.01 11.90
C VAL A 327 -8.90 -1.71 13.23
N LEU A 328 -8.35 -1.22 14.35
CA LEU A 328 -8.67 -1.70 15.70
C LEU A 328 -9.91 -1.02 16.32
N ALA A 329 -10.41 0.06 15.72
CA ALA A 329 -11.54 0.83 16.27
C ALA A 329 -12.91 0.26 15.86
N LEU A 330 -12.96 -0.79 15.04
CA LEU A 330 -14.20 -1.50 14.68
C LEU A 330 -14.86 -2.25 15.85
N GLU A 331 -14.26 -2.21 17.06
CA GLU A 331 -14.89 -2.69 18.30
C GLU A 331 -15.64 -1.62 19.10
N THR A 332 -15.63 -0.35 18.68
CA THR A 332 -16.37 0.71 19.41
C THR A 332 -17.03 1.70 18.46
N SER A 333 -18.35 1.69 18.45
CA SER A 333 -19.23 2.61 17.74
C SER A 333 -18.97 4.08 18.13
N SER A 334 -18.33 4.84 17.23
CA SER A 334 -18.62 6.25 16.89
C SER A 334 -17.53 6.77 15.94
N VAL A 335 -17.91 7.04 14.70
CA VAL A 335 -17.01 7.54 13.64
C VAL A 335 -17.25 9.03 13.47
N THR A 336 -16.26 9.87 13.78
CA THR A 336 -16.19 11.25 13.28
C THR A 336 -15.29 11.27 12.05
N GLN A 337 -15.84 11.76 10.93
CA GLN A 337 -15.16 11.98 9.67
C GLN A 337 -14.23 13.18 9.79
N ASP A 338 -12.92 12.97 9.90
CA ASP A 338 -11.94 14.03 9.66
C ASP A 338 -10.70 13.48 8.96
N ALA A 339 -10.45 14.03 7.76
CA ALA A 339 -9.21 14.05 6.96
C ALA A 339 -9.39 13.55 5.51
N VAL A 340 -10.12 14.33 4.71
CA VAL A 340 -9.98 14.34 3.25
C VAL A 340 -8.58 14.90 2.91
N PHE A 341 -7.85 14.23 2.03
CA PHE A 341 -6.54 14.68 1.55
C PHE A 341 -6.72 15.89 0.60
N GLU A 342 -6.17 17.05 0.98
CA GLU A 342 -5.85 18.13 0.05
C GLU A 342 -4.59 17.76 -0.73
N THR A 343 -4.71 17.04 -1.84
CA THR A 343 -3.83 17.14 -3.03
C THR A 343 -4.29 16.11 -4.07
N GLY A 344 -4.83 16.58 -5.20
CA GLY A 344 -5.34 15.76 -6.31
C GLY A 344 -4.28 15.02 -7.14
N THR A 345 -3.30 14.37 -6.51
CA THR A 345 -2.35 13.47 -7.18
C THR A 345 -2.27 12.15 -6.43
N CYS A 346 -2.80 11.10 -7.05
CA CYS A 346 -2.74 9.72 -6.57
C CYS A 346 -1.31 9.20 -6.69
N VAL A 347 -0.68 8.79 -5.58
CA VAL A 347 0.62 8.12 -5.61
C VAL A 347 0.40 6.72 -6.16
N LEU A 348 0.89 6.47 -7.38
CA LEU A 348 0.77 5.14 -7.99
C LEU A 348 1.67 4.13 -7.28
N LEU A 349 1.17 2.91 -7.15
CA LEU A 349 1.90 1.77 -6.62
C LEU A 349 2.49 0.92 -7.75
N ASP A 350 3.60 0.25 -7.46
CA ASP A 350 4.24 -0.67 -8.39
C ASP A 350 3.34 -1.90 -8.61
N PRO A 351 3.07 -2.31 -9.87
CA PRO A 351 2.16 -3.44 -10.12
C PRO A 351 2.66 -4.78 -9.58
N LYS A 352 3.97 -4.94 -9.34
CA LYS A 352 4.58 -6.17 -8.84
C LYS A 352 4.97 -6.09 -7.37
N ARG A 353 5.01 -4.89 -6.78
CA ARG A 353 5.58 -4.64 -5.45
C ARG A 353 4.74 -3.64 -4.67
N HIS A 354 4.72 -3.76 -3.35
CA HIS A 354 4.12 -2.74 -2.49
C HIS A 354 5.12 -1.61 -2.24
N VAL A 355 5.53 -0.95 -3.31
CA VAL A 355 6.34 0.27 -3.25
C VAL A 355 5.72 1.30 -4.17
N PRO A 356 5.86 2.59 -3.86
CA PRO A 356 5.46 3.64 -4.78
C PRO A 356 6.17 3.46 -6.12
N LEU A 357 5.39 3.54 -7.18
CA LEU A 357 5.84 3.39 -8.55
C LEU A 357 6.77 4.55 -8.89
N LYS A 358 8.04 4.22 -9.13
CA LYS A 358 9.01 5.19 -9.65
C LYS A 358 8.66 5.51 -11.09
N LEU A 359 8.07 6.68 -11.27
CA LEU A 359 7.76 7.26 -12.56
C LEU A 359 8.92 8.13 -13.02
N TYR A 360 9.24 8.08 -14.31
CA TYR A 360 10.27 8.90 -14.93
C TYR A 360 9.66 9.77 -16.02
N GLU A 361 9.88 11.07 -15.94
CA GLU A 361 9.31 12.05 -16.87
C GLU A 361 10.28 12.35 -18.00
N VAL A 362 9.81 12.16 -19.24
CA VAL A 362 10.54 12.46 -20.47
C VAL A 362 9.84 13.62 -21.16
N GLN A 363 10.53 14.75 -21.28
CA GLN A 363 10.04 15.90 -22.05
C GLN A 363 10.10 15.61 -23.54
N ASN A 364 9.19 16.17 -24.32
CA ASN A 364 9.13 15.93 -25.77
C ASN A 364 10.48 16.23 -26.49
N ASN A 365 11.20 17.26 -26.03
CA ASN A 365 12.51 17.65 -26.56
C ASN A 365 13.62 16.61 -26.28
N ASP A 366 13.49 15.85 -25.20
CA ASP A 366 14.46 14.83 -24.78
C ASP A 366 14.11 13.41 -25.28
N MET A 367 12.98 13.23 -25.97
CA MET A 367 12.53 11.92 -26.45
C MET A 367 13.58 11.18 -27.30
N LYS A 368 14.36 11.91 -28.10
CA LYS A 368 15.44 11.31 -28.91
C LYS A 368 16.59 10.75 -28.06
N ARG A 369 16.78 11.26 -26.84
CA ARG A 369 17.83 10.82 -25.91
C ARG A 369 17.53 9.46 -25.29
N LEU A 370 16.28 9.00 -25.28
CA LEU A 370 15.90 7.65 -24.83
C LEU A 370 16.59 6.54 -25.64
N ALA A 371 17.05 6.83 -26.86
CA ALA A 371 17.83 5.88 -27.65
C ALA A 371 19.24 5.64 -27.07
N ASN A 372 19.78 6.57 -26.27
CA ASN A 372 21.09 6.44 -25.63
C ASN A 372 20.96 5.69 -24.29
N THR A 373 21.67 4.56 -24.15
CA THR A 373 21.65 3.71 -22.94
C THR A 373 22.24 4.38 -21.70
N ASN A 374 23.11 5.37 -21.89
CA ASN A 374 23.79 6.06 -20.80
C ASN A 374 22.98 7.25 -20.27
N TRP A 375 22.00 7.72 -21.04
CA TRP A 375 21.11 8.79 -20.63
C TRP A 375 19.92 8.25 -19.83
N ARG A 376 19.52 8.93 -18.75
CA ARG A 376 18.35 8.58 -17.94
C ARG A 376 17.42 9.77 -17.75
N PRO A 377 16.10 9.60 -17.90
CA PRO A 377 15.14 10.65 -17.59
C PRO A 377 15.04 10.93 -16.08
N SER A 378 14.58 12.13 -15.74
CA SER A 378 14.39 12.56 -14.36
C SER A 378 13.22 11.81 -13.71
N LEU A 379 13.29 11.60 -12.39
CA LEU A 379 12.19 11.01 -11.65
C LEU A 379 11.03 12.02 -11.56
N TYR A 380 9.81 11.57 -11.78
CA TYR A 380 8.61 12.36 -11.55
C TYR A 380 8.46 12.62 -10.05
N LEU A 381 8.16 13.87 -9.71
CA LEU A 381 8.05 14.36 -8.34
C LEU A 381 6.59 14.65 -8.01
N THR A 382 6.22 14.42 -6.76
CA THR A 382 4.97 14.96 -6.21
C THR A 382 4.97 16.50 -6.30
N PRO A 383 3.80 17.17 -6.32
CA PRO A 383 3.73 18.63 -6.35
C PRO A 383 4.56 19.30 -5.24
N ARG A 384 4.56 18.68 -4.05
CA ARG A 384 5.33 19.15 -2.90
C ARG A 384 6.84 18.99 -3.10
N GLU A 385 7.30 17.83 -3.60
CA GLU A 385 8.72 17.64 -3.91
C GLU A 385 9.19 18.59 -5.01
N ARG A 386 8.35 18.81 -6.04
CA ARG A 386 8.63 19.77 -7.12
C ARG A 386 8.77 21.19 -6.58
N GLU A 387 7.85 21.65 -5.74
CA GLU A 387 7.94 22.96 -5.08
C GLU A 387 9.28 23.13 -4.33
N ILE A 388 9.73 22.08 -3.64
CA ILE A 388 11.01 22.10 -2.90
C ILE A 388 12.19 22.16 -3.86
N VAL A 389 12.18 21.34 -4.91
CA VAL A 389 13.23 21.31 -5.94
C VAL A 389 13.35 22.65 -6.66
N GLU A 390 12.26 23.33 -6.96
CA GLU A 390 12.26 24.58 -7.71
C GLU A 390 12.48 25.84 -6.83
N THR A 391 12.46 25.68 -5.50
CA THR A 391 12.64 26.79 -4.56
C THR A 391 13.98 27.49 -4.78
N GLN A 392 13.98 28.82 -4.87
CA GLN A 392 15.19 29.62 -5.02
C GLN A 392 15.88 29.89 -3.68
N GLY A 393 17.18 30.17 -3.71
CA GLY A 393 17.97 30.46 -2.51
C GLY A 393 18.47 29.22 -1.77
N THR A 394 18.97 29.42 -0.55
CA THR A 394 19.39 28.32 0.32
C THR A 394 18.16 27.57 0.82
N VAL A 395 18.09 26.26 0.54
CA VAL A 395 16.93 25.43 0.89
C VAL A 395 17.30 24.47 2.02
N CYS A 396 16.46 24.42 3.05
CA CYS A 396 16.52 23.40 4.10
C CYS A 396 15.31 22.46 3.94
N VAL A 397 15.56 21.15 3.86
CA VAL A 397 14.54 20.11 3.72
C VAL A 397 14.54 19.24 4.96
N LEU A 398 13.42 19.19 5.64
CA LEU A 398 13.21 18.35 6.81
C LEU A 398 12.19 17.27 6.46
N GLY A 399 12.62 16.02 6.53
CA GLY A 399 11.76 14.87 6.28
C GLY A 399 12.21 13.69 7.11
N ARG A 400 11.27 12.87 7.58
CA ARG A 400 11.60 11.64 8.29
C ARG A 400 12.27 10.61 7.37
N SER A 401 12.68 9.48 7.93
CA SER A 401 13.21 8.35 7.15
C SER A 401 12.26 7.96 6.01
N GLY A 402 12.74 7.75 4.79
CA GLY A 402 11.89 7.23 3.71
C GLY A 402 10.94 8.24 3.06
N THR A 403 11.00 9.53 3.43
CA THR A 403 10.15 10.57 2.82
C THR A 403 10.69 11.18 1.52
N GLY A 404 11.75 10.61 0.93
CA GLY A 404 12.29 11.07 -0.35
C GLY A 404 13.35 12.20 -0.29
N LYS A 405 13.98 12.49 0.86
CA LYS A 405 15.01 13.55 0.99
C LYS A 405 16.10 13.47 -0.09
N THR A 406 16.77 12.33 -0.20
CA THR A 406 17.84 12.07 -1.19
C THR A 406 17.31 12.12 -2.63
N VAL A 407 16.03 11.76 -2.83
CA VAL A 407 15.35 11.87 -4.14
C VAL A 407 15.15 13.35 -4.50
N THR A 408 14.74 14.18 -3.55
CA THR A 408 14.62 15.63 -3.76
C THR A 408 15.99 16.25 -4.08
N ILE A 409 17.07 15.83 -3.40
CA ILE A 409 18.43 16.27 -3.73
C ILE A 409 18.81 15.87 -5.17
N SER A 410 18.58 14.60 -5.53
CA SER A 410 18.93 14.09 -6.87
C SER A 410 18.21 14.87 -7.97
N ASN A 411 16.92 15.16 -7.79
CA ASN A 411 16.17 15.96 -8.75
C ASN A 411 16.55 17.44 -8.73
N ARG A 412 16.98 17.97 -7.58
CA ARG A 412 17.55 19.32 -7.53
C ARG A 412 18.81 19.45 -8.37
N ILE A 413 19.70 18.46 -8.31
CA ILE A 413 20.90 18.41 -9.14
C ILE A 413 20.54 18.46 -10.62
N HIS A 414 19.54 17.69 -11.06
CA HIS A 414 19.06 17.74 -12.45
C HIS A 414 18.45 19.09 -12.82
N TYR A 415 17.62 19.66 -11.94
CA TYR A 415 17.00 20.97 -12.15
C TYR A 415 18.06 22.06 -12.33
N ASP A 416 19.06 22.10 -11.45
CA ASP A 416 20.13 23.08 -11.50
C ASP A 416 21.03 22.87 -12.74
N ARG A 417 21.37 21.62 -13.11
CA ARG A 417 22.06 21.34 -14.39
C ARG A 417 21.31 21.87 -15.60
N HIS A 418 19.99 21.70 -15.64
CA HIS A 418 19.20 22.20 -16.75
C HIS A 418 19.13 23.74 -16.75
N ALA A 419 18.95 24.35 -15.57
CA ALA A 419 18.90 25.80 -15.42
C ALA A 419 20.21 26.51 -15.82
N TYR A 420 21.36 25.86 -15.59
CA TYR A 420 22.70 26.40 -15.86
C TYR A 420 23.43 25.66 -17.00
N ARG A 421 22.71 24.97 -17.89
CA ARG A 421 23.31 24.11 -18.95
C ARG A 421 24.27 24.83 -19.90
N ASP A 422 24.06 26.14 -20.07
CA ASP A 422 24.79 27.01 -20.98
C ASP A 422 25.97 27.74 -20.29
N ASP A 423 26.19 27.49 -18.98
CA ASP A 423 27.26 28.07 -18.19
C ASP A 423 28.39 27.04 -17.93
N PRO A 424 29.52 27.10 -18.65
CA PRO A 424 30.64 26.15 -18.50
C PRO A 424 31.36 26.29 -17.16
N THR A 425 31.14 27.39 -16.42
CA THR A 425 31.77 27.64 -15.13
C THR A 425 30.96 27.06 -13.97
N PHE A 426 29.76 26.54 -14.24
CA PHE A 426 28.87 26.02 -13.21
C PHE A 426 29.40 24.70 -12.61
N SER A 427 29.80 24.78 -11.35
CA SER A 427 30.34 23.69 -10.55
C SER A 427 29.38 23.27 -9.44
N GLN A 428 29.28 21.96 -9.24
CA GLN A 428 28.37 21.36 -8.28
C GLN A 428 29.10 20.36 -7.38
N LEU A 429 28.67 20.28 -6.12
CA LEU A 429 29.24 19.34 -5.16
C LEU A 429 28.15 18.72 -4.29
N PHE A 430 28.06 17.39 -4.33
CA PHE A 430 27.25 16.60 -3.40
C PHE A 430 28.13 16.07 -2.26
N ILE A 431 27.67 16.25 -1.02
CA ILE A 431 28.35 15.83 0.21
C ILE A 431 27.42 14.93 1.04
N ALA A 432 27.95 13.79 1.48
CA ALA A 432 27.32 12.94 2.49
C ALA A 432 28.40 12.32 3.40
N ARG A 433 28.04 11.75 4.55
CA ARG A 433 29.01 10.95 5.34
C ARG A 433 29.26 9.57 4.74
N SER A 434 28.23 8.93 4.20
CA SER A 434 28.29 7.55 3.69
C SER A 434 28.73 7.48 2.22
N ARG A 435 29.78 6.70 1.93
CA ARG A 435 30.20 6.36 0.56
C ARG A 435 29.07 5.71 -0.24
N LYS A 436 28.24 4.89 0.42
CA LYS A 436 27.10 4.19 -0.22
C LYS A 436 26.04 5.18 -0.71
N VAL A 437 25.75 6.22 0.09
CA VAL A 437 24.82 7.30 -0.31
C VAL A 437 25.39 8.10 -1.48
N CYS A 438 26.69 8.46 -1.45
CA CYS A 438 27.35 9.11 -2.59
C CYS A 438 27.22 8.27 -3.87
N ASN A 439 27.47 6.96 -3.78
CA ASN A 439 27.35 6.04 -4.91
C ASN A 439 25.90 5.89 -5.41
N TYR A 440 24.93 5.88 -4.49
CA TYR A 440 23.51 5.85 -4.84
C TYR A 440 23.12 7.10 -5.63
N VAL A 441 23.46 8.30 -5.15
CA VAL A 441 23.16 9.55 -5.84
C VAL A 441 23.90 9.62 -7.17
N LYS A 442 25.18 9.21 -7.22
CA LYS A 442 25.95 9.13 -8.47
C LYS A 442 25.25 8.23 -9.51
N LYS A 443 24.74 7.07 -9.10
CA LYS A 443 23.99 6.15 -9.99
C LYS A 443 22.61 6.68 -10.39
N ALA A 444 21.94 7.42 -9.50
CA ALA A 444 20.62 7.98 -9.74
C ALA A 444 20.68 9.16 -10.71
N VAL A 445 21.66 10.05 -10.50
CA VAL A 445 21.86 11.28 -11.27
C VAL A 445 22.62 11.02 -12.59
N GLY A 446 23.43 9.98 -12.64
CA GLY A 446 24.27 9.64 -13.80
C GLY A 446 25.58 10.43 -13.83
N GLU A 447 26.53 9.92 -14.62
CA GLU A 447 27.79 10.60 -14.93
C GLU A 447 27.56 11.63 -16.05
N ASP A 448 28.24 12.78 -15.97
CA ASP A 448 28.11 13.83 -16.97
C ASP A 448 28.59 13.32 -18.34
N THR A 449 27.68 13.23 -19.31
CA THR A 449 28.01 12.92 -20.71
C THR A 449 28.30 14.18 -21.55
N GLY A 450 28.55 15.33 -20.91
CA GLY A 450 28.69 16.63 -21.58
C GLY A 450 29.69 17.56 -20.89
N VAL A 451 30.30 18.42 -21.71
CA VAL A 451 31.49 19.27 -21.43
C VAL A 451 31.20 20.45 -20.47
N THR A 452 29.96 20.74 -20.11
CA THR A 452 29.58 22.06 -19.54
C THR A 452 29.24 22.13 -18.04
N SER A 453 29.17 21.04 -17.26
CA SER A 453 29.04 21.16 -15.80
C SER A 453 29.81 20.07 -15.05
N THR A 454 30.61 20.44 -14.04
CA THR A 454 31.38 19.48 -13.23
C THR A 454 30.66 19.19 -11.91
N LEU A 455 30.04 18.01 -11.80
CA LEU A 455 29.48 17.51 -10.54
C LEU A 455 30.45 16.57 -9.83
N ALA A 456 30.86 16.95 -8.62
CA ALA A 456 31.65 16.10 -7.74
C ALA A 456 30.77 15.43 -6.67
N TYR A 457 31.12 14.19 -6.31
CA TYR A 457 30.48 13.42 -5.24
C TYR A 457 31.49 13.08 -4.16
N PHE A 458 31.45 13.78 -3.03
CA PHE A 458 32.43 13.61 -1.95
C PHE A 458 31.78 13.03 -0.70
N THR A 459 32.51 12.14 -0.02
CA THR A 459 32.26 11.98 1.40
C THR A 459 32.72 13.23 2.14
N TYR A 460 32.19 13.49 3.34
CA TYR A 460 32.68 14.62 4.14
C TYR A 460 34.20 14.56 4.38
N GLU A 461 34.74 13.36 4.64
CA GLU A 461 36.18 13.16 4.79
C GLU A 461 36.95 13.54 3.51
N LYS A 462 36.47 13.11 2.34
CA LYS A 462 37.09 13.48 1.05
C LYS A 462 37.01 14.98 0.80
N PHE A 463 35.92 15.63 1.18
CA PHE A 463 35.77 17.08 1.09
C PHE A 463 36.82 17.81 1.95
N LEU A 464 37.08 17.34 3.17
CA LEU A 464 38.12 17.93 4.03
C LEU A 464 39.52 17.74 3.44
N VAL A 465 39.86 16.54 2.96
CA VAL A 465 41.16 16.26 2.34
C VAL A 465 41.40 17.15 1.12
N GLU A 466 40.45 17.24 0.20
CA GLU A 466 40.56 18.12 -0.99
C GLU A 466 40.74 19.59 -0.58
N THR A 467 40.06 20.02 0.48
CA THR A 467 40.17 21.39 1.01
C THR A 467 41.57 21.64 1.57
N GLU A 468 42.13 20.69 2.32
CA GLU A 468 43.50 20.76 2.87
C GLU A 468 44.55 20.78 1.75
N ASP A 469 44.39 19.95 0.71
CA ASP A 469 45.28 19.86 -0.44
C ASP A 469 45.34 21.21 -1.19
N VAL A 470 44.19 21.84 -1.43
CA VAL A 470 44.14 23.17 -2.09
C VAL A 470 44.76 24.27 -1.23
N LEU A 471 44.67 24.17 0.10
CA LEU A 471 45.29 25.13 1.04
C LEU A 471 46.80 24.92 1.20
N GLY A 472 47.36 23.84 0.62
CA GLY A 472 48.76 23.46 0.85
C GLY A 472 49.08 23.17 2.32
N VAL A 473 48.06 22.88 3.12
CA VAL A 473 48.23 22.43 4.50
C VAL A 473 48.75 21.00 4.41
N ALA A 474 49.90 20.72 5.02
CA ALA A 474 50.50 19.38 4.95
C ALA A 474 49.42 18.32 5.25
N PRO A 475 49.14 17.40 4.29
CA PRO A 475 48.04 16.45 4.44
C PRO A 475 48.20 15.68 5.74
N MET A 476 47.11 15.16 6.29
CA MET A 476 47.16 14.40 7.52
C MET A 476 47.94 13.09 7.28
N ASN A 477 49.28 13.11 7.44
CA ASN A 477 50.14 11.95 7.26
C ASN A 477 49.67 10.78 8.15
N GLU A 478 49.96 9.52 7.77
CA GLU A 478 49.57 8.33 8.56
C GLU A 478 49.98 8.42 10.04
N ALA A 479 51.14 9.00 10.35
CA ALA A 479 51.57 9.25 11.73
C ALA A 479 50.64 10.21 12.50
N LYS A 480 50.02 11.19 11.84
CA LYS A 480 48.97 12.03 12.43
C LYS A 480 47.64 11.28 12.53
N ARG A 481 47.27 10.40 11.59
CA ARG A 481 46.04 9.57 11.70
C ARG A 481 45.97 8.76 13.00
N HIS A 482 47.11 8.23 13.46
CA HIS A 482 47.23 7.51 14.74
C HIS A 482 47.00 8.41 15.98
N GLY A 483 47.04 9.73 15.83
CA GLY A 483 46.81 10.72 16.90
C GLY A 483 45.35 11.19 17.03
N ARG A 484 44.43 10.71 16.17
CA ARG A 484 43.02 11.11 16.19
C ARG A 484 42.33 10.66 17.48
N MET A 485 41.57 11.57 18.09
CA MET A 485 40.71 11.31 19.24
C MET A 485 39.26 11.24 18.78
N ASP A 486 38.71 10.02 18.74
CA ASP A 486 37.28 9.76 18.60
C ASP A 486 36.63 9.53 19.97
N PHE A 487 35.30 9.34 19.99
CA PHE A 487 34.59 9.11 21.25
C PHE A 487 35.02 7.83 21.97
N GLN A 488 35.28 6.75 21.25
CA GLN A 488 35.66 5.47 21.84
C GLN A 488 37.04 5.56 22.51
N ARG A 489 37.99 6.26 21.87
CA ARG A 489 39.29 6.60 22.40
C ARG A 489 39.18 7.56 23.58
N PHE A 490 38.36 8.59 23.49
CA PHE A 490 38.07 9.51 24.59
C PHE A 490 37.59 8.74 25.83
N LYS A 491 36.64 7.82 25.66
CA LYS A 491 36.11 6.97 26.74
C LYS A 491 37.17 6.03 27.32
N ARG A 492 38.04 5.45 26.48
CA ARG A 492 39.03 4.44 26.87
C ARG A 492 40.33 5.01 27.43
N GLU A 493 40.82 6.14 26.92
CA GLU A 493 42.16 6.66 27.20
C GLU A 493 42.15 7.91 28.08
N PHE A 494 41.07 8.69 28.07
CA PHE A 494 40.95 9.90 28.88
C PHE A 494 39.96 9.73 30.03
N PHE A 495 38.81 9.11 29.77
CA PHE A 495 37.72 9.01 30.75
C PHE A 495 37.84 7.80 31.70
N LYS A 496 38.85 6.94 31.52
CA LYS A 496 38.92 5.60 32.17
C LYS A 496 39.54 5.57 33.57
N ASP A 497 39.77 6.71 34.21
CA ASP A 497 40.28 6.80 35.59
C ASP A 497 39.24 7.38 36.57
N GLY A 498 38.57 6.48 37.30
CA GLY A 498 38.56 6.50 38.78
C GLY A 498 37.88 7.64 39.56
N VAL A 499 37.34 8.68 38.94
CA VAL A 499 36.44 9.62 39.64
C VAL A 499 35.06 9.45 39.06
N ARG A 500 34.06 9.23 39.93
CA ARG A 500 32.64 9.33 39.56
C ARG A 500 32.38 10.73 39.01
N HIS A 501 32.66 10.96 37.74
CA HIS A 501 32.24 12.15 37.04
C HIS A 501 30.72 12.19 37.14
N LYS A 502 30.16 13.32 37.60
CA LYS A 502 28.69 13.47 37.75
C LYS A 502 27.96 13.53 36.40
N ILE A 503 28.68 13.32 35.29
CA ILE A 503 28.21 13.47 33.91
C ILE A 503 28.72 12.26 33.12
N ASP A 504 27.84 11.71 32.29
CA ASP A 504 28.15 10.62 31.36
C ASP A 504 29.21 11.04 30.32
N PRO A 505 30.15 10.15 29.93
CA PRO A 505 31.19 10.45 28.93
C PRO A 505 30.65 11.00 27.62
N LEU A 506 29.51 10.49 27.11
CA LEU A 506 28.90 10.97 25.88
C LEU A 506 28.42 12.41 26.03
N VAL A 507 27.78 12.73 27.17
CA VAL A 507 27.32 14.09 27.45
C VAL A 507 28.51 15.05 27.49
N ALA A 508 29.60 14.68 28.18
CA ALA A 508 30.82 15.49 28.22
C ALA A 508 31.43 15.67 26.80
N TRP A 509 31.49 14.60 26.01
CA TRP A 509 31.98 14.64 24.64
C TRP A 509 31.14 15.57 23.75
N THR A 510 29.81 15.52 23.85
CA THR A 510 28.91 16.43 23.13
C THR A 510 29.13 17.89 23.52
N GLN A 511 29.38 18.19 24.79
CA GLN A 511 29.71 19.55 25.22
C GLN A 511 31.01 20.06 24.59
N ILE A 512 32.04 19.21 24.56
CA ILE A 512 33.33 19.54 23.94
C ILE A 512 33.17 19.74 22.43
N ARG A 513 32.60 18.75 21.72
CA ARG A 513 32.56 18.70 20.26
C ARG A 513 31.54 19.68 19.66
N SER A 514 30.29 19.72 20.15
CA SER A 514 29.23 20.55 19.53
C SER A 514 29.20 21.99 20.02
N PHE A 515 29.48 22.24 21.30
CA PHE A 515 29.27 23.56 21.90
C PHE A 515 30.57 24.34 22.10
N ILE A 516 31.56 23.75 22.77
CA ILE A 516 32.79 24.46 23.12
C ILE A 516 33.67 24.67 21.88
N LYS A 517 33.88 23.62 21.07
CA LYS A 517 34.75 23.68 19.88
C LYS A 517 33.98 23.82 18.56
N GLY A 518 32.80 23.20 18.43
CA GLY A 518 32.03 23.13 17.17
C GLY A 518 30.85 24.09 17.04
N SER A 519 30.74 25.12 17.88
CA SER A 519 29.70 26.15 17.76
C SER A 519 30.03 27.20 16.69
N ILE A 520 29.01 27.92 16.21
CA ILE A 520 29.22 29.04 15.27
C ILE A 520 30.09 30.16 15.87
N GLN A 521 29.97 30.40 17.19
CA GLN A 521 30.80 31.36 17.89
C GLN A 521 32.27 30.92 17.90
N SER A 522 32.55 29.64 18.20
CA SER A 522 33.91 29.07 18.13
C SER A 522 34.49 29.19 16.71
N PHE A 523 33.69 28.88 15.69
CA PHE A 523 34.06 29.02 14.28
C PHE A 523 34.51 30.45 13.94
N LYS A 524 33.72 31.47 14.33
CA LYS A 524 34.05 32.88 14.08
C LYS A 524 35.28 33.35 14.85
N HIS A 525 35.39 32.94 16.11
CA HIS A 525 36.55 33.29 16.93
C HIS A 525 37.82 32.55 16.51
N ARG A 526 37.71 31.49 15.71
CA ARG A 526 38.82 30.59 15.34
C ARG A 526 39.51 30.00 16.58
N ARG A 527 38.76 29.86 17.67
CA ARG A 527 39.19 29.27 18.93
C ARG A 527 38.00 28.69 19.69
N PRO A 528 38.23 27.70 20.56
CA PRO A 528 37.20 27.23 21.47
C PRO A 528 36.63 28.36 22.35
N LEU A 529 35.38 28.18 22.80
CA LEU A 529 34.74 29.12 23.70
C LEU A 529 35.44 29.21 25.05
N THR A 530 35.54 30.43 25.57
CA THR A 530 35.95 30.65 26.96
C THR A 530 34.89 30.12 27.92
N ARG A 531 35.28 29.90 29.18
CA ARG A 531 34.36 29.43 30.23
C ARG A 531 33.15 30.35 30.36
N GLU A 532 33.39 31.67 30.30
CA GLU A 532 32.34 32.67 30.41
C GLU A 532 31.40 32.68 29.20
N GLU A 533 31.94 32.52 27.98
CA GLU A 533 31.13 32.44 26.75
C GLU A 533 30.24 31.20 26.77
N TYR A 534 30.81 30.05 27.11
CA TYR A 534 30.09 28.78 27.17
C TYR A 534 29.00 28.75 28.26
N LEU A 535 29.29 29.31 29.44
CA LEU A 535 28.30 29.40 30.52
C LEU A 535 27.16 30.40 30.23
N ARG A 536 27.41 31.40 29.37
CA ARG A 536 26.40 32.38 28.93
C ARG A 536 25.41 31.84 27.88
N LEU A 537 25.69 30.70 27.27
CA LEU A 537 24.79 30.11 26.27
C LEU A 537 23.36 29.93 26.83
N GLY A 538 22.35 30.26 26.05
CA GLY A 538 20.96 30.18 26.50
C GLY A 538 20.51 28.74 26.79
N GLY A 539 19.46 28.55 27.60
CA GLY A 539 18.85 27.22 27.80
C GLY A 539 18.25 26.62 26.53
N LYS A 540 17.86 27.48 25.57
CA LYS A 540 17.45 27.07 24.22
C LYS A 540 18.65 26.73 23.32
N GLU A 541 19.86 27.18 23.62
CA GLU A 541 21.04 26.86 22.80
C GLU A 541 21.66 25.56 23.30
N ASN A 542 21.79 25.41 24.62
CA ASN A 542 22.37 24.23 25.25
C ASN A 542 21.41 23.70 26.33
N ARG A 543 20.90 22.47 26.16
CA ARG A 543 19.93 21.85 27.09
C ARG A 543 20.54 21.45 28.43
N LEU A 544 21.87 21.37 28.54
CA LEU A 544 22.55 20.96 29.77
C LEU A 544 22.40 22.03 30.86
N LYS A 545 22.08 21.63 32.09
CA LYS A 545 21.91 22.54 33.24
C LYS A 545 23.21 23.26 33.62
N GLY A 546 23.12 24.49 34.12
CA GLY A 546 24.29 25.35 34.41
C GLY A 546 25.36 24.73 35.33
N ASN A 547 24.96 24.00 36.37
CA ASN A 547 25.93 23.31 37.25
C ASN A 547 26.67 22.18 36.53
N LEU A 548 25.97 21.42 35.67
CA LEU A 548 26.58 20.38 34.87
C LEU A 548 27.46 20.97 33.76
N ARG A 549 27.11 22.13 33.20
CA ARG A 549 27.99 22.86 32.26
C ARG A 549 29.33 23.23 32.89
N LYS A 550 29.35 23.72 34.14
CA LYS A 550 30.61 24.01 34.85
C LYS A 550 31.52 22.79 34.89
N ILE A 551 30.96 21.64 35.28
CA ILE A 551 31.68 20.36 35.33
C ILE A 551 32.14 19.93 33.93
N ALA A 552 31.30 20.08 32.91
CA ALA A 552 31.67 19.75 31.53
C ALA A 552 32.85 20.61 31.03
N TYR A 553 32.90 21.89 31.41
CA TYR A 553 34.03 22.75 31.08
C TYR A 553 35.31 22.35 31.83
N ASP A 554 35.21 21.95 33.11
CA ASP A 554 36.35 21.45 33.87
C ASP A 554 36.93 20.17 33.25
N ILE A 555 36.06 19.32 32.69
CA ILE A 555 36.46 18.13 31.92
C ILE A 555 37.15 18.56 30.62
N TYR A 556 36.61 19.56 29.91
CA TYR A 556 37.21 20.10 28.69
C TYR A 556 38.64 20.64 28.92
N GLU A 557 38.90 21.39 30.00
CA GLU A 557 40.23 21.93 30.29
C GLU A 557 41.27 20.81 30.53
N LYS A 558 40.86 19.76 31.25
CA LYS A 558 41.68 18.57 31.46
C LYS A 558 41.90 17.79 30.17
N TYR A 559 40.84 17.63 29.38
CA TYR A 559 40.88 17.00 28.06
C TYR A 559 41.89 17.71 27.17
N GLN A 560 41.81 19.03 27.08
CA GLN A 560 42.69 19.80 26.22
C GLN A 560 44.16 19.78 26.71
N SER A 561 44.37 19.75 28.03
CA SER A 561 45.71 19.52 28.60
C SER A 561 46.27 18.15 28.22
N HIS A 562 45.44 17.10 28.28
CA HIS A 562 45.81 15.74 27.89
C HIS A 562 46.15 15.65 26.39
N MET A 563 45.30 16.25 25.53
CA MET A 563 45.51 16.32 24.09
C MET A 563 46.86 16.99 23.75
N LYS A 564 47.17 18.12 24.41
CA LYS A 564 48.44 18.83 24.21
C LYS A 564 49.65 18.03 24.68
N GLN A 565 49.58 17.40 25.86
CA GLN A 565 50.69 16.60 26.41
C GLN A 565 51.03 15.40 25.52
N LYS A 566 50.02 14.73 24.98
CA LYS A 566 50.19 13.55 24.11
C LYS A 566 50.28 13.88 22.62
N LYS A 567 50.23 15.16 22.24
CA LYS A 567 50.22 15.64 20.83
C LYS A 567 49.12 14.98 19.99
N LEU A 568 47.94 14.84 20.57
CA LEU A 568 46.74 14.30 19.92
C LEU A 568 45.89 15.43 19.30
N TRP A 569 44.96 15.09 18.42
CA TRP A 569 44.02 16.02 17.79
C TRP A 569 42.64 15.39 17.61
N ASP A 570 41.59 16.20 17.53
CA ASP A 570 40.24 15.74 17.20
C ASP A 570 39.68 16.43 15.95
N ASP A 571 38.53 15.95 15.46
CA ASP A 571 37.92 16.44 14.23
C ASP A 571 37.63 17.95 14.27
N THR A 572 37.34 18.51 15.45
CA THR A 572 37.06 19.94 15.58
C THR A 572 38.34 20.79 15.50
N ASP A 573 39.49 20.26 15.95
CA ASP A 573 40.78 20.93 15.73
C ASP A 573 41.12 21.00 14.24
N ARG A 574 40.86 19.92 13.50
CA ARG A 574 41.05 19.86 12.05
C ARG A 574 40.20 20.91 11.33
N VAL A 575 38.90 20.96 11.64
CA VAL A 575 37.99 21.96 11.06
C VAL A 575 38.44 23.39 11.41
N ALA A 576 38.83 23.65 12.66
CA ALA A 576 39.32 24.97 13.07
C ALA A 576 40.60 25.39 12.32
N SER A 577 41.52 24.45 12.08
CA SER A 577 42.73 24.68 11.27
C SER A 577 42.38 25.06 9.84
N ILE A 578 41.51 24.28 9.19
CA ILE A 578 41.05 24.54 7.81
C ILE A 578 40.40 25.92 7.70
N VAL A 579 39.50 26.24 8.63
CA VAL A 579 38.80 27.53 8.66
C VAL A 579 39.79 28.68 8.84
N SER A 580 40.78 28.54 9.72
CA SER A 580 41.80 29.58 9.93
C SER A 580 42.60 29.84 8.65
N SER A 581 43.04 28.78 7.97
CA SER A 581 43.74 28.89 6.69
C SER A 581 42.88 29.49 5.58
N LEU A 582 41.58 29.18 5.52
CA LEU A 582 40.65 29.77 4.54
C LEU A 582 40.43 31.27 4.73
N TYR A 583 40.55 31.78 5.96
CA TYR A 583 40.49 33.22 6.24
C TYR A 583 41.82 33.95 5.97
N GLU A 584 42.93 33.22 5.94
CA GLU A 584 44.26 33.77 5.65
C GLU A 584 44.59 33.74 4.16
N GLN A 585 44.01 32.81 3.39
CA GLN A 585 44.29 32.59 1.97
C GLN A 585 43.04 32.77 1.09
N ASP A 586 42.77 34.01 0.67
CA ASP A 586 41.61 34.31 -0.18
C ASP A 586 41.63 33.57 -1.53
N ASP A 587 42.80 33.38 -2.14
CA ASP A 587 42.94 32.65 -3.41
C ASP A 587 42.51 31.18 -3.29
N ALA A 588 42.91 30.50 -2.20
CA ALA A 588 42.52 29.12 -1.95
C ALA A 588 41.02 29.01 -1.70
N ARG A 589 40.46 29.97 -0.95
CA ARG A 589 39.02 30.05 -0.71
C ARG A 589 38.23 30.20 -2.00
N ILE A 590 38.70 31.00 -2.96
CA ILE A 590 38.06 31.14 -4.28
C ILE A 590 38.11 29.81 -5.06
N LYS A 591 39.25 29.10 -5.03
CA LYS A 591 39.41 27.81 -5.72
C LYS A 591 38.51 26.69 -5.18
N ILE A 592 38.33 26.64 -3.86
CA ILE A 592 37.51 25.61 -3.19
C ILE A 592 36.01 25.87 -3.41
N LYS A 593 35.63 27.15 -3.53
CA LYS A 593 34.24 27.57 -3.60
C LYS A 593 33.53 26.96 -4.81
N ARG A 594 32.38 26.35 -4.59
CA ARG A 594 31.52 25.83 -5.66
C ARG A 594 30.27 26.69 -5.82
N ASN A 595 29.70 26.67 -7.02
CA ASN A 595 28.46 27.40 -7.28
C ASN A 595 27.27 26.79 -6.54
N ARG A 596 27.22 25.45 -6.43
CA ARG A 596 26.12 24.74 -5.75
C ARG A 596 26.64 23.63 -4.84
N LEU A 597 26.14 23.59 -3.60
CA LEU A 597 26.41 22.49 -2.66
C LEU A 597 25.12 21.81 -2.22
N TYR A 598 25.13 20.49 -2.24
CA TYR A 598 24.06 19.63 -1.77
C TYR A 598 24.58 18.78 -0.61
N VAL A 599 23.94 18.86 0.54
CA VAL A 599 24.36 18.11 1.74
C VAL A 599 23.20 17.22 2.20
N ASP A 600 23.44 15.92 2.22
CA ASP A 600 22.52 14.95 2.83
C ASP A 600 22.93 14.67 4.29
N GLU A 601 21.96 14.24 5.10
CA GLU A 601 22.13 13.97 6.53
C GLU A 601 22.74 15.15 7.32
N ILE A 602 22.24 16.37 7.07
CA ILE A 602 22.77 17.61 7.69
C ILE A 602 22.81 17.54 9.24
N GLN A 603 21.99 16.67 9.84
CA GLN A 603 21.94 16.46 11.28
C GLN A 603 23.17 15.79 11.89
N ASP A 604 24.07 15.24 11.07
CA ASP A 604 25.33 14.64 11.54
C ASP A 604 26.48 15.65 11.58
N PHE A 605 26.20 16.94 11.38
CA PHE A 605 27.19 18.00 11.35
C PHE A 605 26.97 19.01 12.48
N THR A 606 28.06 19.42 13.10
CA THR A 606 28.11 20.53 14.07
C THR A 606 27.90 21.88 13.39
N GLN A 607 27.61 22.92 14.16
CA GLN A 607 27.40 24.26 13.61
C GLN A 607 28.63 24.78 12.86
N ALA A 608 29.84 24.48 13.33
CA ALA A 608 31.09 24.84 12.67
C ALA A 608 31.28 24.12 11.33
N GLU A 609 30.95 22.83 11.26
CA GLU A 609 31.00 22.06 10.00
C GLU A 609 29.94 22.59 9.00
N VAL A 610 28.74 22.95 9.47
CA VAL A 610 27.72 23.60 8.63
C VAL A 610 28.20 24.98 8.14
N ALA A 611 28.85 25.76 9.01
CA ALA A 611 29.41 27.07 8.64
C ALA A 611 30.51 26.96 7.58
N LEU A 612 31.29 25.87 7.60
CA LEU A 612 32.26 25.56 6.54
C LEU A 612 31.57 25.37 5.18
N PHE A 613 30.40 24.72 5.12
CA PHE A 613 29.64 24.63 3.87
C PHE A 613 29.18 26.00 3.35
N PHE A 614 28.77 26.92 4.24
CA PHE A 614 28.46 28.30 3.86
C PHE A 614 29.70 29.06 3.35
N LEU A 615 30.87 28.77 3.91
CA LEU A 615 32.13 29.41 3.51
C LEU A 615 32.59 28.94 2.11
N CYS A 616 32.41 27.65 1.81
CA CYS A 616 32.81 26.99 0.57
C CYS A 616 31.72 26.98 -0.53
N CYS A 617 30.61 27.68 -0.32
CA CYS A 617 29.52 27.80 -1.29
C CYS A 617 29.27 29.26 -1.66
N GLU A 618 28.74 29.49 -2.86
CA GLU A 618 28.08 30.77 -3.16
C GLU A 618 26.84 30.99 -2.28
N GLN A 619 26.64 32.24 -1.87
CA GLN A 619 25.54 32.62 -1.00
C GLN A 619 24.20 32.30 -1.67
N GLY A 620 23.27 31.70 -0.93
CA GLY A 620 21.95 31.38 -1.45
C GLY A 620 21.91 30.14 -2.35
N ARG A 621 22.95 29.30 -2.38
CA ARG A 621 23.02 28.14 -3.29
C ARG A 621 23.22 26.79 -2.60
N LEU A 622 23.01 26.74 -1.29
CA LEU A 622 23.03 25.50 -0.50
C LEU A 622 21.68 24.77 -0.56
N PHE A 623 21.72 23.44 -0.61
CA PHE A 623 20.55 22.58 -0.45
C PHE A 623 20.86 21.54 0.64
N LEU A 624 20.21 21.66 1.78
CA LEU A 624 20.53 20.91 3.00
C LEU A 624 19.34 20.03 3.39
N ALA A 625 19.51 18.71 3.45
CA ALA A 625 18.46 17.79 3.84
C ALA A 625 18.84 16.98 5.08
N GLY A 626 17.86 16.67 5.95
CA GLY A 626 18.11 15.83 7.13
C GLY A 626 16.88 15.47 7.95
N ASP A 627 17.11 14.58 8.93
CA ASP A 627 16.14 14.13 9.94
C ASP A 627 16.75 14.23 11.35
N PRO A 628 16.38 15.23 12.18
CA PRO A 628 16.94 15.38 13.53
C PRO A 628 16.65 14.19 14.46
N ALA A 629 15.60 13.40 14.19
CA ALA A 629 15.32 12.19 14.95
C ALA A 629 16.30 11.05 14.64
N GLN A 630 17.07 11.15 13.54
CA GLN A 630 18.16 10.23 13.18
C GLN A 630 19.54 10.82 13.45
N ALA A 631 19.65 11.83 14.32
CA ALA A 631 20.94 12.38 14.78
C ALA A 631 21.58 11.43 15.79
N VAL A 632 22.23 10.37 15.29
CA VAL A 632 22.87 9.31 16.09
C VAL A 632 24.40 9.42 16.15
N GLU A 633 24.97 10.49 15.57
CA GLU A 633 26.41 10.75 15.55
C GLU A 633 26.90 11.18 16.95
N GLU A 634 27.94 10.52 17.46
CA GLU A 634 28.43 10.75 18.81
C GLU A 634 29.09 12.13 18.93
N GLY A 635 28.60 12.94 19.87
CA GLY A 635 29.12 14.28 20.10
C GLY A 635 28.53 15.35 19.19
N VAL A 636 27.52 15.03 18.38
CA VAL A 636 26.72 16.02 17.61
C VAL A 636 25.39 16.27 18.29
N ASP A 637 25.10 17.52 18.63
CA ASP A 637 23.74 17.99 18.95
C ASP A 637 23.28 18.92 17.82
N PHE A 638 22.16 18.56 17.17
CA PHE A 638 21.70 19.24 15.96
C PHE A 638 20.21 19.55 16.00
N ARG A 639 19.87 20.76 15.54
CA ARG A 639 18.52 21.17 15.16
C ARG A 639 18.55 22.01 13.89
N PHE A 640 17.46 22.00 13.13
CA PHE A 640 17.36 22.85 11.93
C PHE A 640 17.39 24.35 12.26
N GLU A 641 16.99 24.74 13.46
CA GLU A 641 17.17 26.12 13.95
C GLU A 641 18.65 26.52 14.01
N ASP A 642 19.56 25.58 14.29
CA ASP A 642 20.99 25.84 14.35
C ASP A 642 21.56 26.18 12.95
N VAL A 643 21.05 25.54 11.89
CA VAL A 643 21.39 25.89 10.50
C VAL A 643 20.98 27.34 10.17
N ARG A 644 19.81 27.76 10.65
CA ARG A 644 19.34 29.14 10.46
C ARG A 644 20.17 30.15 11.26
N ILE A 645 20.60 29.79 12.47
CA ILE A 645 21.51 30.61 13.28
C ILE A 645 22.85 30.77 12.57
N VAL A 646 23.43 29.68 12.06
CA VAL A 646 24.65 29.71 11.25
C VAL A 646 24.48 30.63 10.05
N ALA A 647 23.39 30.47 9.28
CA ALA A 647 23.14 31.30 8.11
C ALA A 647 22.94 32.78 8.45
N TYR A 648 22.23 33.10 9.54
CA TYR A 648 22.07 34.48 10.02
C TYR A 648 23.42 35.13 10.34
N GLN A 649 24.36 34.32 10.85
CA GLN A 649 25.68 34.76 11.25
C GLN A 649 26.70 34.81 10.10
N MET A 650 26.52 34.01 9.04
CA MET A 650 27.46 33.86 7.93
C MET A 650 27.04 34.60 6.65
N VAL A 651 25.76 34.99 6.54
CA VAL A 651 25.19 35.56 5.31
C VAL A 651 24.61 36.94 5.59
N ASP A 652 25.18 37.96 4.95
CA ASP A 652 24.80 39.36 5.16
C ASP A 652 23.42 39.68 4.58
N GLN A 653 23.14 39.21 3.36
CA GLN A 653 21.89 39.52 2.67
C GLN A 653 20.77 38.54 3.07
N GLU A 654 19.67 39.08 3.59
CA GLU A 654 18.55 38.28 4.09
C GLU A 654 17.94 37.34 3.03
N LYS A 655 17.90 37.77 1.76
CA LYS A 655 17.39 36.95 0.64
C LYS A 655 18.14 35.63 0.42
N PHE A 656 19.39 35.52 0.88
CA PHE A 656 20.21 34.33 0.73
C PHE A 656 20.18 33.42 1.97
N ARG A 657 19.53 33.86 3.04
CA ARG A 657 19.32 33.07 4.25
C ARG A 657 18.20 32.05 4.02
N PRO A 658 18.33 30.83 4.54
CA PRO A 658 17.28 29.83 4.44
C PRO A 658 16.02 30.28 5.16
N SER A 659 14.88 30.06 4.49
CA SER A 659 13.57 30.13 5.13
C SER A 659 13.34 28.94 6.09
N LYS A 660 12.14 28.82 6.66
CA LYS A 660 11.80 27.66 7.50
C LYS A 660 11.97 26.36 6.70
N PRO A 661 12.44 25.26 7.32
CA PRO A 661 12.63 24.00 6.62
C PRO A 661 11.35 23.54 5.93
N LYS A 662 11.47 23.19 4.65
CA LYS A 662 10.39 22.62 3.85
C LYS A 662 10.18 21.18 4.29
N LEU A 663 8.93 20.82 4.58
CA LEU A 663 8.57 19.52 5.14
C LEU A 663 8.22 18.50 4.04
N LEU A 664 8.77 17.29 4.16
CA LEU A 664 8.32 16.07 3.47
C LEU A 664 7.61 15.16 4.49
N ARG A 665 6.39 14.71 4.17
CA ARG A 665 5.47 14.05 5.14
C ARG A 665 5.03 12.64 4.75
N VAL A 666 5.14 12.27 3.48
CA VAL A 666 4.68 10.97 2.99
C VAL A 666 5.85 10.00 3.06
N ASN A 667 5.64 8.83 3.69
CA ASN A 667 6.66 7.79 3.75
C ASN A 667 6.49 6.83 2.58
N PHE A 668 7.49 6.78 1.71
CA PHE A 668 7.47 5.96 0.49
C PHE A 668 8.15 4.60 0.68
N ARG A 669 8.68 4.31 1.88
CA ARG A 669 9.55 3.14 2.13
C ARG A 669 8.87 2.07 2.98
N SER A 670 8.37 2.44 4.15
CA SER A 670 7.91 1.50 5.18
C SER A 670 6.38 1.48 5.28
N HIS A 671 5.81 0.32 5.59
CA HIS A 671 4.38 0.16 5.86
C HIS A 671 3.98 0.69 7.24
N ALA A 672 2.67 0.80 7.46
CA ALA A 672 2.08 1.32 8.69
C ALA A 672 2.55 0.56 9.96
N GLY A 673 2.70 -0.76 9.94
CA GLY A 673 3.19 -1.55 11.08
C GLY A 673 4.54 -1.06 11.65
N VAL A 674 5.55 -0.89 10.79
CA VAL A 674 6.86 -0.35 11.18
C VAL A 674 6.76 1.12 11.57
N LEU A 675 5.99 1.92 10.84
CA LEU A 675 5.83 3.35 11.11
C LEU A 675 5.10 3.64 12.42
N ASN A 676 4.15 2.80 12.82
CA ASN A 676 3.44 2.91 14.09
C ASN A 676 4.40 2.73 15.26
N LEU A 677 5.29 1.73 15.20
CA LEU A 677 6.33 1.55 16.22
C LEU A 677 7.28 2.75 16.25
N ALA A 678 7.76 3.21 15.09
CA ALA A 678 8.62 4.39 14.99
C ALA A 678 7.94 5.64 15.58
N ALA A 679 6.65 5.86 15.29
CA ALA A 679 5.88 6.96 15.87
C ALA A 679 5.75 6.84 17.40
N GLY A 680 5.52 5.64 17.92
CA GLY A 680 5.48 5.38 19.38
C GLY A 680 6.82 5.68 20.06
N VAL A 681 7.94 5.30 19.43
CA VAL A 681 9.29 5.63 19.94
C VAL A 681 9.51 7.14 19.96
N LEU A 682 9.08 7.87 18.92
CA LEU A 682 9.16 9.33 18.89
C LEU A 682 8.27 9.97 19.96
N GLU A 683 7.09 9.42 20.25
CA GLU A 683 6.22 9.91 21.31
C GLU A 683 6.90 9.81 22.68
N ILE A 684 7.53 8.67 22.99
CA ILE A 684 8.34 8.53 24.22
C ILE A 684 9.44 9.60 24.25
N MET A 685 10.15 9.78 23.13
CA MET A 685 11.25 10.74 23.04
C MET A 685 10.81 12.18 23.26
N PHE A 686 9.69 12.62 22.67
CA PHE A 686 9.19 13.99 22.86
C PHE A 686 8.59 14.23 24.24
N GLN A 687 7.98 13.20 24.84
CA GLN A 687 7.49 13.27 26.22
C GLN A 687 8.64 13.37 27.24
N ALA A 688 9.71 12.60 27.04
CA ALA A 688 10.86 12.58 27.95
C ALA A 688 11.84 13.75 27.72
N PHE A 689 12.05 14.14 26.46
CA PHE A 689 13.03 15.16 26.04
C PHE A 689 12.38 16.20 25.11
N PRO A 690 11.62 17.16 25.66
CA PRO A 690 11.05 18.24 24.87
C PRO A 690 12.14 19.04 24.14
N GLY A 691 12.03 19.16 22.81
CA GLY A 691 13.01 19.86 21.98
C GLY A 691 14.22 19.03 21.51
N SER A 692 14.20 17.70 21.71
CA SER A 692 15.17 16.73 21.15
C SER A 692 15.16 16.68 19.62
N ALA A 693 13.99 16.91 19.02
CA ALA A 693 13.79 17.13 17.60
C ALA A 693 12.54 17.99 17.40
N LYS A 694 12.31 18.46 16.17
CA LYS A 694 11.06 19.12 15.82
C LYS A 694 9.94 18.09 15.77
N GLU A 695 8.90 18.30 16.57
CA GLU A 695 7.71 17.46 16.51
C GLU A 695 7.00 17.66 15.17
N LEU A 696 6.83 16.56 14.44
CA LEU A 696 6.11 16.52 13.17
C LEU A 696 4.87 15.64 13.33
N PRO A 697 3.81 15.88 12.53
CA PRO A 697 2.68 14.95 12.44
C PRO A 697 3.17 13.52 12.17
N LYS A 698 2.40 12.51 12.59
CA LYS A 698 2.72 11.09 12.33
C LYS A 698 2.90 10.86 10.83
N ASP A 699 3.89 10.05 10.46
CA ASP A 699 4.10 9.68 9.07
C ASP A 699 2.94 8.81 8.60
N LYS A 700 2.51 9.04 7.37
CA LYS A 700 1.52 8.20 6.71
C LYS A 700 2.27 7.24 5.79
N GLY A 701 2.18 5.95 6.11
CA GLY A 701 2.63 4.88 5.23
C GLY A 701 1.65 4.71 4.07
N LEU A 702 2.16 4.31 2.91
CA LEU A 702 1.34 4.08 1.71
C LEU A 702 0.49 2.81 1.78
N PHE A 703 0.89 1.86 2.63
CA PHE A 703 0.23 0.57 2.78
C PHE A 703 0.36 0.07 4.23
N HIS A 704 -0.55 -0.81 4.60
CA HIS A 704 -0.52 -1.59 5.83
C HIS A 704 0.48 -2.75 5.68
N GLY A 705 0.97 -3.26 6.80
CA GLY A 705 1.95 -4.35 6.81
C GLY A 705 2.27 -4.76 8.24
N PRO A 706 2.93 -5.91 8.43
CA PRO A 706 2.91 -6.66 9.70
C PRO A 706 3.42 -5.83 10.87
N ARG A 707 2.85 -6.06 12.05
CA ARG A 707 3.43 -5.47 13.25
C ARG A 707 4.81 -6.06 13.51
N PRO A 708 5.75 -5.27 14.05
CA PRO A 708 7.01 -5.80 14.53
C PRO A 708 6.84 -6.93 15.54
N VAL A 709 7.74 -7.91 15.49
CA VAL A 709 7.75 -9.06 16.40
C VAL A 709 8.84 -8.90 17.44
N LEU A 710 8.58 -9.29 18.68
CA LEU A 710 9.56 -9.30 19.76
C LEU A 710 9.68 -10.70 20.37
N PHE A 711 10.92 -11.20 20.43
CA PHE A 711 11.29 -12.43 21.12
C PHE A 711 12.04 -12.10 22.40
N ALA A 712 11.47 -12.48 23.55
CA ALA A 712 12.07 -12.26 24.86
C ALA A 712 12.68 -13.57 25.40
N GLY A 713 14.01 -13.68 25.35
CA GLY A 713 14.75 -14.89 25.71
C GLY A 713 15.11 -15.77 24.51
N LEU A 714 15.45 -15.17 23.37
CA LEU A 714 15.83 -15.91 22.16
C LEU A 714 17.29 -16.35 22.24
N ASP A 715 17.55 -17.65 22.20
CA ASP A 715 18.91 -18.17 22.16
C ASP A 715 19.53 -18.08 20.75
N LYS A 716 20.83 -18.37 20.67
CA LYS A 716 21.59 -18.37 19.41
C LYS A 716 21.02 -19.29 18.35
N ARG A 717 20.44 -20.43 18.75
CA ARG A 717 19.80 -21.40 17.83
C ARG A 717 18.52 -20.80 17.24
N GLY A 718 17.72 -20.13 18.06
CA GLY A 718 16.56 -19.37 17.63
C GLY A 718 16.94 -18.25 16.66
N LEU A 719 18.03 -17.52 16.93
CA LEU A 719 18.51 -16.50 16.01
C LEU A 719 18.94 -17.07 14.64
N ARG A 720 19.66 -18.20 14.61
CA ARG A 720 20.01 -18.87 13.35
C ARG A 720 18.77 -19.33 12.59
N ALA A 721 17.79 -19.92 13.27
CA ALA A 721 16.52 -20.31 12.66
C ALA A 721 15.73 -19.10 12.10
N LEU A 722 15.82 -17.92 12.73
CA LEU A 722 15.25 -16.68 12.18
C LEU A 722 15.96 -16.25 10.89
N LEU A 723 17.29 -16.34 10.83
CA LEU A 723 18.08 -15.98 9.65
C LEU A 723 17.78 -16.90 8.47
N GLU A 724 17.69 -18.21 8.70
CA GLU A 724 17.33 -19.20 7.69
C GLU A 724 15.96 -18.90 7.07
N LYS A 725 14.99 -18.45 7.88
CA LYS A 725 13.63 -18.13 7.43
C LYS A 725 13.46 -16.73 6.86
N GLN A 726 14.43 -15.85 7.04
CA GLN A 726 14.37 -14.46 6.63
C GLN A 726 15.60 -14.18 5.76
N ALA A 727 15.61 -14.77 4.56
CA ALA A 727 16.69 -14.59 3.61
C ALA A 727 16.98 -13.09 3.38
N GLY A 728 18.26 -12.71 3.49
CA GLY A 728 18.69 -11.32 3.35
C GLY A 728 18.43 -10.43 4.57
N ALA A 729 18.06 -11.00 5.74
CA ALA A 729 17.95 -10.23 6.98
C ALA A 729 19.30 -9.65 7.44
N VAL A 730 19.24 -8.45 7.99
CA VAL A 730 20.39 -7.76 8.57
C VAL A 730 20.26 -7.70 10.08
N ILE A 731 21.34 -8.05 10.77
CA ILE A 731 21.45 -7.96 12.22
C ILE A 731 21.98 -6.58 12.59
N LEU A 732 21.22 -5.86 13.41
CA LEU A 732 21.62 -4.59 13.98
C LEU A 732 21.85 -4.73 15.48
N ALA A 733 22.95 -4.17 15.96
CA ALA A 733 23.22 -4.07 17.40
C ALA A 733 23.67 -2.65 17.78
N MET A 734 23.41 -2.27 19.03
CA MET A 734 23.71 -0.91 19.52
C MET A 734 25.20 -0.69 19.81
N HIS A 735 25.88 -1.68 20.37
CA HIS A 735 27.26 -1.55 20.83
C HIS A 735 28.25 -2.26 19.88
N ASP A 736 29.35 -1.58 19.55
CA ASP A 736 30.38 -2.11 18.63
C ASP A 736 30.99 -3.43 19.12
N VAL A 737 31.03 -3.65 20.44
CA VAL A 737 31.48 -4.92 21.04
C VAL A 737 30.52 -6.05 20.68
N THR A 738 29.21 -5.81 20.81
CA THR A 738 28.16 -6.76 20.44
C THR A 738 28.19 -7.03 18.94
N VAL A 739 28.38 -5.99 18.12
CA VAL A 739 28.53 -6.13 16.66
C VAL A 739 29.70 -7.05 16.33
N LYS A 740 30.88 -6.87 16.92
CA LYS A 740 32.04 -7.75 16.68
C LYS A 740 31.79 -9.19 17.10
N HIS A 741 31.13 -9.40 18.24
CA HIS A 741 30.77 -10.75 18.69
C HIS A 741 29.81 -11.42 17.71
N LEU A 742 28.76 -10.72 17.28
CA LEU A 742 27.79 -11.21 16.31
C LEU A 742 28.39 -11.40 14.91
N GLN A 743 29.36 -10.57 14.50
CA GLN A 743 30.12 -10.74 13.25
C GLN A 743 30.94 -12.02 13.26
N ASN A 744 31.63 -12.31 14.37
CA ASN A 744 32.41 -13.54 14.50
C ASN A 744 31.52 -14.80 14.50
N GLU A 745 30.28 -14.67 14.93
CA GLU A 745 29.37 -15.81 15.09
C GLU A 745 28.45 -16.03 13.87
N PHE A 746 27.93 -14.96 13.27
CA PHE A 746 26.92 -14.99 12.20
C PHE A 746 27.36 -14.27 10.92
N GLY A 747 28.59 -13.78 10.82
CA GLY A 747 29.05 -12.97 9.68
C GLY A 747 29.03 -13.70 8.33
N GLU A 748 29.12 -15.04 8.35
CA GLU A 748 28.98 -15.89 7.16
C GLU A 748 27.53 -16.06 6.72
N GLU A 749 26.58 -15.97 7.64
CA GLU A 749 25.14 -16.17 7.39
C GLU A 749 24.41 -14.86 7.08
N ALA A 750 24.76 -13.78 7.78
CA ALA A 750 24.06 -12.52 7.72
C ALA A 750 24.99 -11.30 7.79
N THR A 751 24.53 -10.18 7.24
CA THR A 751 25.23 -8.91 7.41
C THR A 751 24.96 -8.37 8.81
N VAL A 752 26.02 -8.09 9.58
CA VAL A 752 25.94 -7.57 10.94
C VAL A 752 26.54 -6.17 10.99
N LEU A 753 25.73 -5.20 11.42
CA LEU A 753 26.11 -3.77 11.46
C LEU A 753 25.76 -3.14 12.80
N SER A 754 26.49 -2.08 13.17
CA SER A 754 26.00 -1.19 14.21
C SER A 754 24.78 -0.41 13.70
N ILE A 755 23.90 0.03 14.61
CA ILE A 755 22.78 0.92 14.25
C ILE A 755 23.29 2.18 13.52
N ARG A 756 24.47 2.69 13.90
CA ARG A 756 25.07 3.88 13.27
C ARG A 756 25.51 3.60 11.84
N ASP A 757 26.18 2.47 11.60
CA ASP A 757 26.67 2.09 10.27
C ASP A 757 25.53 1.70 9.32
N SER A 758 24.38 1.29 9.89
CA SER A 758 23.16 1.03 9.12
C SER A 758 22.51 2.30 8.54
N LYS A 759 22.90 3.48 9.01
CA LYS A 759 22.30 4.75 8.60
C LYS A 759 22.58 5.03 7.12
N GLY A 760 21.56 5.56 6.43
CA GLY A 760 21.59 5.76 4.98
C GLY A 760 21.42 4.47 4.17
N LEU A 761 21.26 3.31 4.83
CA LEU A 761 20.96 2.02 4.21
C LEU A 761 19.51 1.62 4.47
N GLU A 762 19.03 0.68 3.66
CA GLU A 762 17.65 0.18 3.69
C GLU A 762 17.70 -1.33 3.54
N PHE A 763 16.89 -2.03 4.33
CA PHE A 763 16.87 -3.50 4.35
C PHE A 763 15.43 -3.99 4.38
N ASP A 764 15.15 -5.07 3.65
CA ASP A 764 13.84 -5.70 3.64
C ASP A 764 13.50 -6.24 5.03
N HIS A 765 14.42 -6.99 5.64
CA HIS A 765 14.27 -7.60 6.94
C HIS A 765 15.37 -7.12 7.89
N VAL A 766 14.98 -6.68 9.09
CA VAL A 766 15.90 -6.15 10.11
C VAL A 766 15.66 -6.88 11.43
N ILE A 767 16.72 -7.42 12.02
CA ILE A 767 16.72 -8.03 13.34
C ILE A 767 17.56 -7.17 14.28
N LEU A 768 16.91 -6.50 15.23
CA LEU A 768 17.56 -5.75 16.29
C LEU A 768 17.89 -6.70 17.45
N VAL A 769 19.17 -6.93 17.69
CA VAL A 769 19.66 -7.89 18.70
C VAL A 769 20.14 -7.17 19.96
N ASP A 770 19.67 -7.65 21.11
CA ASP A 770 20.16 -7.29 22.44
C ASP A 770 20.22 -5.77 22.71
N PHE A 771 19.19 -5.05 22.26
CA PHE A 771 19.09 -3.61 22.49
C PHE A 771 18.85 -3.30 23.96
N PHE A 772 17.93 -4.01 24.62
CA PHE A 772 17.58 -3.80 26.03
C PHE A 772 18.47 -4.61 26.97
N SER A 773 18.79 -5.86 26.62
CA SER A 773 19.68 -6.74 27.38
C SER A 773 21.11 -6.21 27.43
N GLY A 774 21.57 -5.54 26.36
CA GLY A 774 22.88 -4.88 26.29
C GLY A 774 23.02 -3.64 27.20
N LEU A 775 21.92 -3.11 27.76
CA LEU A 775 21.95 -1.95 28.64
C LEU A 775 22.50 -2.28 30.02
N HIS A 776 23.33 -1.38 30.57
CA HIS A 776 23.79 -1.49 31.95
C HIS A 776 22.65 -1.35 32.96
N GLN A 777 22.81 -1.92 34.16
CA GLN A 777 21.74 -1.97 35.18
C GLN A 777 21.16 -0.60 35.56
N HIS A 778 21.96 0.46 35.56
CA HIS A 778 21.48 1.82 35.82
C HIS A 778 20.64 2.36 34.65
N GLN A 779 21.05 2.12 33.40
CA GLN A 779 20.30 2.50 32.20
C GLN A 779 18.97 1.75 32.12
N GLN A 780 18.93 0.47 32.50
CA GLN A 780 17.68 -0.29 32.53
C GLN A 780 16.64 0.33 33.49
N ARG A 781 17.08 0.89 34.62
CA ARG A 781 16.20 1.62 35.55
C ARG A 781 15.72 2.93 34.93
N SER A 782 16.63 3.71 34.34
CA SER A 782 16.27 4.98 33.71
C SER A 782 15.29 4.79 32.53
N TRP A 783 15.48 3.75 31.71
CA TRP A 783 14.53 3.36 30.66
C TRP A 783 13.15 3.02 31.21
N LYS A 784 13.11 2.21 32.27
CA LYS A 784 11.85 1.87 32.94
C LYS A 784 11.14 3.12 33.46
N ASP A 785 11.85 4.02 34.13
CA ASP A 785 11.25 5.23 34.70
C ASP A 785 10.79 6.19 33.59
N MET A 786 11.55 6.30 32.48
CA MET A 786 11.20 7.08 31.29
C MET A 786 9.90 6.61 30.64
N ILE A 787 9.76 5.31 30.37
CA ILE A 787 8.54 4.75 29.76
C ILE A 787 7.33 4.94 30.69
N ASN A 788 7.53 4.82 32.01
CA ASN A 788 6.49 5.07 33.01
C ASN A 788 6.20 6.56 33.25
N LYS A 789 6.73 7.46 32.41
CA LYS A 789 6.54 8.92 32.48
C LYS A 789 6.95 9.53 33.83
N LYS A 790 7.91 8.92 34.51
CA LYS A 790 8.59 9.56 35.63
C LYS A 790 9.65 10.49 35.05
N GLY A 791 9.80 11.69 35.61
CA GLY A 791 10.80 12.65 35.12
C GLY A 791 12.19 12.04 35.13
N VAL A 792 12.87 12.06 33.96
CA VAL A 792 14.24 11.55 33.81
C VAL A 792 15.14 12.69 33.34
N ASP A 793 16.31 12.82 33.97
CA ASP A 793 17.29 13.89 33.71
C ASP A 793 18.58 13.32 33.09
N ASN A 794 18.44 12.28 32.26
CA ASN A 794 19.53 11.50 31.66
C ASN A 794 19.61 11.76 30.15
N PRO A 795 20.43 12.71 29.68
CA PRO A 795 20.51 13.04 28.26
C PRO A 795 21.01 11.88 27.38
N GLU A 796 21.70 10.89 27.95
CA GLU A 796 22.17 9.71 27.22
C GLU A 796 21.01 8.84 26.67
N LEU A 797 19.83 8.87 27.31
CA LEU A 797 18.67 8.14 26.82
C LEU A 797 18.09 8.76 25.54
N GLU A 798 18.28 10.06 25.32
CA GLU A 798 17.87 10.73 24.08
C GLU A 798 18.58 10.07 22.88
N LEU A 799 19.89 9.83 22.99
CA LEU A 799 20.64 9.16 21.93
C LEU A 799 20.16 7.71 21.73
N GLN A 800 19.91 6.96 22.81
CA GLN A 800 19.46 5.58 22.72
C GLN A 800 18.07 5.47 22.06
N LEU A 801 17.15 6.41 22.33
CA LEU A 801 15.88 6.50 21.62
C LEU A 801 16.04 6.83 20.14
N LYS A 802 16.95 7.76 19.79
CA LYS A 802 17.30 8.04 18.39
C LYS A 802 17.90 6.83 17.69
N GLN A 803 18.69 6.02 18.39
CA GLN A 803 19.23 4.75 17.87
C GLN A 803 18.10 3.73 17.64
N LEU A 804 17.18 3.54 18.59
CA LEU A 804 16.03 2.65 18.41
C LEU A 804 15.16 3.11 17.23
N TYR A 805 14.83 4.40 17.15
CA TYR A 805 14.10 4.97 16.02
C TYR A 805 14.85 4.76 14.69
N THR A 806 16.17 4.97 14.68
CA THR A 806 17.00 4.74 13.49
C THR A 806 16.93 3.29 13.05
N ALA A 807 17.06 2.32 13.97
CA ALA A 807 16.98 0.90 13.70
C ALA A 807 15.62 0.50 13.10
N VAL A 808 14.51 0.92 13.72
CA VAL A 808 13.15 0.68 13.22
C VAL A 808 12.98 1.21 11.80
N THR A 809 13.47 2.43 11.55
CA THR A 809 13.30 3.12 10.27
C THR A 809 14.28 2.70 9.15
N ARG A 810 15.14 1.70 9.39
CA ARG A 810 15.91 1.01 8.34
C ARG A 810 15.09 -0.10 7.66
N CYS A 811 14.03 -0.58 8.29
CA CYS A 811 13.24 -1.71 7.85
C CYS A 811 12.19 -1.31 6.80
N CYS A 812 12.13 -2.07 5.71
CA CYS A 812 11.12 -1.92 4.66
C CYS A 812 9.93 -2.89 4.84
N LYS A 813 10.17 -4.15 5.24
CA LYS A 813 9.13 -5.20 5.31
C LYS A 813 8.93 -5.84 6.68
N ARG A 814 10.00 -6.31 7.34
CA ARG A 814 9.84 -6.99 8.64
C ARG A 814 10.90 -6.59 9.66
N PHE A 815 10.43 -6.06 10.78
CA PHE A 815 11.25 -5.64 11.91
C PHE A 815 11.07 -6.61 13.08
N ILE A 816 12.17 -7.20 13.54
CA ILE A 816 12.19 -8.16 14.64
C ILE A 816 13.10 -7.63 15.74
N ILE A 817 12.65 -7.67 16.99
CA ILE A 817 13.45 -7.40 18.18
C ILE A 817 13.77 -8.74 18.83
N ALA A 818 15.04 -9.13 18.86
CA ALA A 818 15.52 -10.38 19.43
C ALA A 818 16.37 -10.08 20.68
N GLU A 819 15.84 -10.42 21.85
CA GLU A 819 16.52 -10.20 23.13
C GLU A 819 16.89 -11.54 23.75
N SER A 820 18.18 -11.74 24.04
CA SER A 820 18.72 -12.96 24.64
C SER A 820 18.26 -13.15 26.09
N GLU A 821 18.04 -12.05 26.82
CA GLU A 821 17.68 -12.07 28.24
C GLU A 821 16.49 -11.15 28.55
N LYS A 822 15.64 -11.57 29.49
CA LYS A 822 14.58 -10.71 30.01
C LYS A 822 15.14 -9.68 30.97
N THR A 823 14.89 -8.39 30.69
CA THR A 823 15.32 -7.28 31.54
C THR A 823 14.17 -6.40 32.00
N LYS A 824 14.39 -5.61 33.05
CA LYS A 824 13.36 -4.67 33.56
C LYS A 824 12.96 -3.61 32.52
N ALA A 825 13.91 -3.20 31.68
CA ALA A 825 13.66 -2.26 30.60
C ALA A 825 12.81 -2.92 29.51
N LEU A 826 13.19 -4.13 29.08
CA LEU A 826 12.46 -4.93 28.11
C LEU A 826 11.02 -5.19 28.56
N ASP A 827 10.81 -5.65 29.80
CA ASP A 827 9.46 -5.93 30.32
C ASP A 827 8.57 -4.68 30.33
N THR A 828 9.16 -3.52 30.62
CA THR A 828 8.42 -2.25 30.65
C THR A 828 8.09 -1.77 29.24
N PHE A 829 9.05 -1.88 28.31
CA PHE A 829 8.85 -1.57 26.91
C PHE A 829 7.80 -2.48 26.28
N LEU A 830 7.88 -3.78 26.54
CA LEU A 830 6.95 -4.79 26.05
C LEU A 830 5.52 -4.49 26.54
N LYS A 831 5.34 -4.23 27.84
CA LYS A 831 4.03 -3.82 28.39
C LYS A 831 3.48 -2.55 27.78
N TRP A 832 4.34 -1.57 27.49
CA TRP A 832 3.94 -0.34 26.82
C TRP A 832 3.55 -0.60 25.36
N ALA A 833 4.33 -1.41 24.64
CA ALA A 833 4.12 -1.68 23.23
C ALA A 833 2.89 -2.57 22.97
N THR A 834 2.59 -3.51 23.87
CA THR A 834 1.42 -4.41 23.77
C THR A 834 0.15 -3.85 24.42
N HIS A 835 0.18 -2.63 24.96
CA HIS A 835 -0.97 -2.03 25.62
C HIS A 835 -2.03 -1.55 24.62
N ARG A 836 -3.33 -1.66 24.97
CA ARG A 836 -4.46 -1.17 24.15
C ARG A 836 -4.34 0.30 23.74
N ARG A 837 -3.86 1.15 24.67
CA ARG A 837 -3.62 2.59 24.42
C ARG A 837 -2.53 2.87 23.38
N SER A 838 -1.61 1.93 23.19
CA SER A 838 -0.57 2.02 22.18
C SER A 838 -1.00 1.35 20.87
N HIS A 839 -2.24 0.85 20.78
CA HIS A 839 -2.74 0.11 19.62
C HIS A 839 -1.93 -1.15 19.27
N TRP A 840 -1.38 -1.85 20.29
CA TRP A 840 -0.57 -3.06 20.12
C TRP A 840 0.51 -2.90 19.03
N LEU A 841 1.51 -2.07 19.28
CA LEU A 841 2.59 -1.76 18.32
C LEU A 841 3.49 -2.96 17.99
N VAL A 842 3.55 -3.95 18.88
CA VAL A 842 4.46 -5.10 18.79
C VAL A 842 3.72 -6.36 19.23
N GLU A 843 4.05 -7.49 18.62
CA GLU A 843 3.56 -8.82 19.02
C GLU A 843 4.68 -9.61 19.71
N GLU A 844 4.42 -10.11 20.92
CA GLU A 844 5.34 -11.02 21.63
C GLU A 844 5.18 -12.43 21.07
N GLN A 845 6.28 -13.09 20.72
CA GLN A 845 6.27 -14.48 20.28
C GLN A 845 7.27 -15.33 21.07
N SER A 846 6.97 -16.64 21.17
CA SER A 846 7.83 -17.61 21.85
C SER A 846 8.81 -18.26 20.87
N MET A 847 9.84 -18.91 21.43
CA MET A 847 10.82 -19.66 20.65
C MET A 847 10.18 -20.79 19.81
N GLU A 848 9.10 -21.41 20.30
CA GLU A 848 8.39 -22.49 19.62
C GLU A 848 7.80 -22.02 18.28
N THR A 849 7.39 -20.75 18.20
CA THR A 849 6.85 -20.13 16.98
C THR A 849 7.93 -19.90 15.92
N VAL A 850 9.18 -19.69 16.32
CA VAL A 850 10.32 -19.51 15.39
C VAL A 850 10.51 -20.75 14.52
N VAL A 851 10.31 -21.95 15.09
CA VAL A 851 10.49 -23.24 14.39
C VAL A 851 9.38 -23.51 13.38
N GLN A 852 8.17 -23.00 13.58
CA GLN A 852 7.05 -23.20 12.65
C GLN A 852 7.06 -22.14 11.54
N THR A 853 6.74 -20.88 11.84
CA THR A 853 6.90 -19.73 10.93
C THR A 853 6.71 -18.45 11.74
N VAL A 854 7.56 -17.43 11.57
CA VAL A 854 7.33 -16.11 12.16
C VAL A 854 6.18 -15.47 11.40
N VAL A 855 4.97 -15.61 11.91
CA VAL A 855 3.75 -15.04 11.32
C VAL A 855 3.00 -14.38 12.46
N THR A 856 2.73 -13.10 12.30
CA THR A 856 1.94 -12.32 13.26
C THR A 856 0.47 -12.67 13.16
N ARG A 857 -0.30 -12.35 14.19
CA ARG A 857 -1.76 -12.50 14.17
C ARG A 857 -2.38 -11.85 12.93
N ASP A 858 -1.93 -10.65 12.57
CA ASP A 858 -2.50 -9.90 11.44
C ASP A 858 -2.21 -10.57 10.10
N GLU A 859 -1.04 -11.19 9.96
CA GLU A 859 -0.66 -11.92 8.76
C GLU A 859 -1.49 -13.21 8.63
N TRP A 860 -1.77 -13.89 9.74
CA TRP A 860 -2.70 -15.02 9.74
C TRP A 860 -4.10 -14.61 9.29
N LEU A 861 -4.63 -13.50 9.82
CA LEU A 861 -5.94 -13.00 9.41
C LEU A 861 -5.95 -12.58 7.93
N THR A 862 -4.90 -11.89 7.47
CA THR A 862 -4.78 -11.46 6.07
C THR A 862 -4.70 -12.67 5.13
N ARG A 863 -3.92 -13.71 5.47
CA ARG A 863 -3.88 -14.97 4.70
C ARG A 863 -5.24 -15.64 4.60
N GLY A 864 -5.98 -15.70 5.72
CA GLY A 864 -7.34 -16.24 5.73
C GLY A 864 -8.26 -15.46 4.79
N LEU A 865 -8.19 -14.13 4.82
CA LEU A 865 -8.98 -13.26 3.96
C LEU A 865 -8.61 -13.38 2.48
N VAL A 866 -7.32 -13.57 2.15
CA VAL A 866 -6.87 -13.82 0.77
C VAL A 866 -7.45 -15.12 0.24
N PHE A 867 -7.37 -16.21 1.01
CA PHE A 867 -7.96 -17.49 0.60
C PHE A 867 -9.48 -17.41 0.47
N ALA A 868 -10.16 -16.74 1.38
CA ALA A 868 -11.61 -16.57 1.32
C ALA A 868 -12.05 -15.67 0.15
N SER A 869 -11.31 -14.60 -0.16
CA SER A 869 -11.56 -13.75 -1.32
C SER A 869 -11.31 -14.49 -2.63
N ARG A 870 -10.29 -15.34 -2.70
CA ARG A 870 -10.06 -16.18 -3.88
C ARG A 870 -11.21 -17.17 -4.09
N ALA A 871 -11.69 -17.79 -3.02
CA ALA A 871 -12.87 -18.66 -3.09
C ALA A 871 -14.12 -17.93 -3.60
N GLU A 872 -14.27 -16.64 -3.36
CA GLU A 872 -15.41 -15.87 -3.87
C GLU A 872 -15.34 -15.61 -5.39
N GLU A 873 -14.11 -15.52 -5.94
CA GLU A 873 -13.80 -15.28 -7.36
C GLU A 873 -13.82 -16.55 -8.22
N GLU A 874 -13.53 -17.73 -7.63
CA GLU A 874 -13.57 -19.01 -8.36
C GLU A 874 -15.00 -19.35 -8.82
N THR A 875 -15.14 -20.20 -9.83
CA THR A 875 -16.46 -20.62 -10.38
C THR A 875 -16.80 -22.08 -10.11
N ASP A 876 -15.79 -22.92 -9.87
CA ASP A 876 -15.96 -24.34 -9.58
C ASP A 876 -16.21 -24.59 -8.08
N PHE A 877 -17.22 -25.41 -7.76
CA PHE A 877 -17.61 -25.68 -6.37
C PHE A 877 -16.54 -26.42 -5.57
N GLU A 878 -15.76 -27.31 -6.20
CA GLU A 878 -14.72 -28.09 -5.49
C GLU A 878 -13.50 -27.22 -5.17
N GLU A 879 -13.09 -26.37 -6.12
CA GLU A 879 -12.04 -25.38 -5.86
C GLU A 879 -12.46 -24.31 -4.84
N GLN A 880 -13.71 -23.84 -4.88
CA GLN A 880 -14.26 -22.93 -3.86
C GLN A 880 -14.20 -23.54 -2.45
N GLU A 881 -14.65 -24.79 -2.28
CA GLU A 881 -14.63 -25.48 -0.98
C GLU A 881 -13.19 -25.62 -0.47
N LYS A 882 -12.26 -26.04 -1.34
CA LYS A 882 -10.84 -26.18 -1.01
C LYS A 882 -10.21 -24.86 -0.53
N TRP A 883 -10.51 -23.74 -1.18
CA TRP A 883 -9.99 -22.43 -0.76
C TRP A 883 -10.58 -21.95 0.57
N LEU A 884 -11.88 -22.19 0.81
CA LEU A 884 -12.51 -21.87 2.09
C LEU A 884 -11.98 -22.75 3.23
N GLU A 885 -11.78 -24.04 3.01
CA GLU A 885 -11.16 -24.94 3.99
C GLU A 885 -9.72 -24.51 4.31
N LYS A 886 -8.95 -24.13 3.29
CA LYS A 886 -7.62 -23.54 3.47
C LYS A 886 -7.64 -22.25 4.31
N SER A 887 -8.72 -21.46 4.26
CA SER A 887 -8.85 -20.22 5.04
C SER A 887 -9.10 -20.43 6.54
N LEU A 888 -9.65 -21.58 6.94
CA LEU A 888 -9.94 -21.90 8.36
C LEU A 888 -8.67 -22.01 9.21
N VAL A 889 -7.59 -22.56 8.64
CA VAL A 889 -6.32 -22.75 9.35
C VAL A 889 -5.69 -21.39 9.75
N PRO A 890 -5.54 -20.41 8.84
CA PRO A 890 -5.10 -19.06 9.19
C PRO A 890 -6.00 -18.37 10.23
N PHE A 891 -7.33 -18.39 10.09
CA PHE A 891 -8.22 -17.80 11.10
C PHE A 891 -8.13 -18.53 12.46
N GLY A 892 -7.80 -19.83 12.43
CA GLY A 892 -7.27 -20.65 13.54
C GLY A 892 -6.15 -20.00 14.30
N HIS A 893 -5.01 -19.88 13.64
CA HIS A 893 -3.79 -19.36 14.23
C HIS A 893 -3.89 -17.87 14.57
N GLY A 894 -4.69 -17.11 13.82
CA GLY A 894 -5.01 -15.70 14.09
C GLY A 894 -5.95 -15.47 15.28
N GLY A 895 -6.53 -16.52 15.89
CA GLY A 895 -7.37 -16.40 17.08
C GLY A 895 -8.60 -15.50 16.90
N ASP A 896 -9.20 -15.49 15.71
CA ASP A 896 -10.44 -14.76 15.43
C ASP A 896 -11.57 -15.75 15.15
N GLU A 897 -12.28 -16.13 16.20
CA GLU A 897 -13.40 -17.08 16.13
C GLU A 897 -14.56 -16.54 15.28
N LYS A 898 -14.77 -15.22 15.22
CA LYS A 898 -15.82 -14.63 14.40
C LYS A 898 -15.53 -14.82 12.92
N MET A 899 -14.28 -14.65 12.50
CA MET A 899 -13.90 -14.88 11.10
C MET A 899 -14.01 -16.35 10.70
N LYS A 900 -13.65 -17.28 11.60
CA LYS A 900 -13.90 -18.71 11.36
C LYS A 900 -15.38 -19.02 11.21
N GLU A 901 -16.22 -18.48 12.09
CA GLU A 901 -17.66 -18.68 12.04
C GLU A 901 -18.22 -18.22 10.70
N ARG A 902 -17.76 -17.08 10.18
CA ARG A 902 -18.14 -16.58 8.84
C ARG A 902 -17.73 -17.51 7.71
N VAL A 903 -16.50 -18.04 7.74
CA VAL A 903 -16.05 -19.03 6.75
C VAL A 903 -16.90 -20.30 6.82
N GLN A 904 -17.24 -20.76 8.04
CA GLN A 904 -18.11 -21.93 8.23
C GLN A 904 -19.51 -21.68 7.69
N THR A 905 -20.07 -20.48 7.88
CA THR A 905 -21.35 -20.07 7.30
C THR A 905 -21.29 -20.06 5.77
N HIS A 906 -20.20 -19.56 5.18
CA HIS A 906 -19.99 -19.61 3.73
C HIS A 906 -19.88 -21.07 3.22
N LEU A 907 -19.12 -21.93 3.90
CA LEU A 907 -19.02 -23.35 3.56
C LEU A 907 -20.39 -24.07 3.60
N ARG A 908 -21.23 -23.76 4.59
CA ARG A 908 -22.59 -24.30 4.66
C ARG A 908 -23.45 -23.84 3.49
N SER A 909 -23.40 -22.55 3.14
CA SER A 909 -24.06 -22.01 1.95
C SER A 909 -23.59 -22.73 0.67
N LEU A 910 -22.28 -22.87 0.49
CA LEU A 910 -21.68 -23.52 -0.67
C LEU A 910 -22.16 -24.97 -0.84
N ARG A 911 -22.20 -25.74 0.27
CA ARG A 911 -22.65 -27.14 0.25
C ARG A 911 -24.11 -27.26 -0.15
N ILE A 912 -24.98 -26.37 0.34
CA ILE A 912 -26.38 -26.34 -0.07
C ILE A 912 -26.48 -25.99 -1.56
N ARG A 913 -25.76 -24.96 -2.04
CA ARG A 913 -25.76 -24.58 -3.47
C ARG A 913 -25.25 -25.72 -4.38
N LYS A 914 -24.27 -26.51 -3.92
CA LYS A 914 -23.78 -27.71 -4.61
C LYS A 914 -24.83 -28.82 -4.69
N ILE A 915 -25.60 -29.03 -3.62
CA ILE A 915 -26.69 -30.01 -3.61
C ILE A 915 -27.82 -29.53 -4.54
N SER A 916 -28.22 -28.26 -4.45
CA SER A 916 -29.26 -27.67 -5.29
C SER A 916 -28.92 -27.68 -6.78
N SER A 917 -27.64 -27.58 -7.16
CA SER A 917 -27.23 -27.66 -8.57
C SER A 917 -27.21 -29.09 -9.13
N GLN A 918 -27.19 -30.11 -8.27
CA GLN A 918 -27.20 -31.53 -8.65
C GLN A 918 -28.61 -32.13 -8.68
N CYS A 919 -29.60 -31.45 -8.10
CA CYS A 919 -31.00 -31.88 -8.05
C CYS A 919 -31.75 -31.57 -9.36
N GLU A 920 -31.47 -32.29 -10.45
CA GLU A 920 -32.28 -32.27 -11.69
C GLU A 920 -33.23 -33.49 -11.81
N THR A 921 -33.35 -34.34 -10.78
CA THR A 921 -34.22 -35.54 -10.84
C THR A 921 -35.26 -35.59 -9.73
N ALA A 922 -36.43 -36.15 -10.07
CA ALA A 922 -37.67 -36.21 -9.29
C ALA A 922 -37.59 -36.88 -7.90
N ALA A 923 -36.40 -37.29 -7.45
CA ALA A 923 -36.14 -37.77 -6.09
C ALA A 923 -35.77 -36.64 -5.10
N GLY A 924 -35.63 -35.38 -5.56
CA GLY A 924 -35.25 -34.22 -4.74
C GLY A 924 -36.37 -33.56 -3.92
N LEU A 925 -37.62 -33.98 -4.07
CA LEU A 925 -38.80 -33.34 -3.44
C LEU A 925 -38.89 -33.54 -1.92
N ASP A 926 -38.27 -34.58 -1.35
CA ASP A 926 -38.22 -34.79 0.12
C ASP A 926 -37.08 -33.97 0.79
N LEU A 927 -36.10 -33.51 0.00
CA LEU A 927 -35.03 -32.62 0.49
C LEU A 927 -35.45 -31.14 0.49
N ALA A 928 -36.43 -30.77 -0.35
CA ALA A 928 -36.85 -29.39 -0.60
C ALA A 928 -37.44 -28.70 0.65
N GLN A 929 -38.35 -29.36 1.39
CA GLN A 929 -38.96 -28.77 2.60
C GLN A 929 -37.99 -28.66 3.79
N THR A 930 -37.04 -29.59 3.91
CA THR A 930 -35.98 -29.51 4.94
C THR A 930 -34.94 -28.44 4.56
N SER A 931 -34.80 -28.11 3.27
CA SER A 931 -33.84 -27.14 2.76
C SER A 931 -34.29 -25.68 2.85
N GLU A 932 -35.59 -25.37 2.76
CA GLU A 932 -36.06 -23.97 2.80
C GLU A 932 -35.83 -23.29 4.16
N HIS A 933 -36.15 -23.98 5.25
CA HIS A 933 -35.91 -23.46 6.60
C HIS A 933 -34.41 -23.32 6.90
N GLU A 934 -33.59 -24.27 6.43
CA GLU A 934 -32.13 -24.17 6.55
C GLU A 934 -31.57 -23.02 5.70
N MET A 935 -32.08 -22.81 4.49
CA MET A 935 -31.69 -21.69 3.63
C MET A 935 -32.08 -20.34 4.25
N SER A 936 -33.24 -20.22 4.93
CA SER A 936 -33.64 -18.97 5.58
C SER A 936 -32.77 -18.64 6.79
N ILE A 937 -32.42 -19.64 7.60
CA ILE A 937 -31.45 -19.51 8.71
C ILE A 937 -30.07 -19.10 8.17
N LEU A 938 -29.61 -19.73 7.09
CA LEU A 938 -28.31 -19.40 6.48
C LEU A 938 -28.30 -18.02 5.84
N LEU A 939 -29.38 -17.61 5.18
CA LEU A 939 -29.48 -16.26 4.60
C LEU A 939 -29.40 -15.19 5.69
N LYS A 940 -30.05 -15.42 6.84
CA LYS A 940 -29.93 -14.57 8.02
C LYS A 940 -28.48 -14.51 8.53
N ALA A 941 -27.84 -15.67 8.71
CA ALA A 941 -26.46 -15.75 9.18
C ALA A 941 -25.45 -15.10 8.21
N LEU A 942 -25.62 -15.25 6.90
CA LEU A 942 -24.78 -14.59 5.88
C LEU A 942 -24.93 -13.07 5.89
N THR A 943 -26.16 -12.59 6.11
CA THR A 943 -26.45 -11.16 6.16
C THR A 943 -25.86 -10.51 7.41
N GLU A 944 -26.02 -11.15 8.58
CA GLU A 944 -25.39 -10.73 9.84
C GLU A 944 -23.85 -10.83 9.80
N ALA A 945 -23.31 -11.78 9.04
CA ALA A 945 -21.89 -11.94 8.79
C ALA A 945 -21.28 -10.86 7.88
N GLY A 946 -22.09 -10.08 7.17
CA GLY A 946 -21.62 -9.13 6.14
C GLY A 946 -21.10 -9.85 4.89
N LEU A 947 -21.76 -10.92 4.46
CA LEU A 947 -21.47 -11.68 3.24
C LEU A 947 -22.63 -11.56 2.24
N GLY A 948 -22.96 -10.32 1.86
CA GLY A 948 -24.10 -9.99 1.01
C GLY A 948 -24.02 -10.59 -0.40
N ILE A 949 -22.83 -10.72 -0.98
CA ILE A 949 -22.66 -11.38 -2.30
C ILE A 949 -23.05 -12.86 -2.21
N GLU A 950 -22.60 -13.54 -1.15
CA GLU A 950 -22.92 -14.95 -0.94
C GLU A 950 -24.41 -15.14 -0.59
N ALA A 951 -24.99 -14.21 0.18
CA ALA A 951 -26.42 -14.17 0.43
C ALA A 951 -27.23 -14.09 -0.87
N ALA A 952 -26.84 -13.24 -1.82
CA ALA A 952 -27.47 -13.15 -3.13
C ALA A 952 -27.34 -14.45 -3.95
N LYS A 953 -26.16 -15.09 -3.93
CA LYS A 953 -25.93 -16.40 -4.58
C LYS A 953 -26.81 -17.50 -3.98
N LEU A 954 -27.03 -17.48 -2.67
CA LEU A 954 -27.93 -18.40 -1.98
C LEU A 954 -29.39 -18.15 -2.36
N CYS A 955 -29.84 -16.89 -2.42
CA CYS A 955 -31.18 -16.54 -2.92
C CYS A 955 -31.43 -17.07 -4.33
N HIS A 956 -30.47 -16.90 -5.24
CA HIS A 956 -30.62 -17.40 -6.61
C HIS A 956 -30.70 -18.93 -6.68
N SER A 957 -30.06 -19.63 -5.74
CA SER A 957 -30.15 -21.09 -5.64
C SER A 957 -31.47 -21.53 -5.01
N ALA A 958 -31.99 -20.77 -4.03
CA ALA A 958 -33.30 -21.00 -3.43
C ALA A 958 -34.42 -20.83 -4.46
N LEU A 959 -34.35 -19.82 -5.34
CA LEU A 959 -35.29 -19.59 -6.45
C LEU A 959 -35.43 -20.80 -7.39
N ARG A 960 -34.41 -21.66 -7.49
CA ARG A 960 -34.47 -22.87 -8.33
C ARG A 960 -35.17 -24.06 -7.67
N VAL A 961 -35.37 -23.99 -6.35
CA VAL A 961 -35.90 -25.10 -5.53
C VAL A 961 -37.32 -24.81 -5.04
N MET A 962 -37.75 -23.55 -5.04
CA MET A 962 -39.09 -23.14 -4.58
C MET A 962 -40.18 -23.36 -5.64
N ASP A 963 -41.40 -23.57 -5.16
CA ASP A 963 -42.62 -23.63 -5.98
C ASP A 963 -42.99 -22.25 -6.57
N ASP A 964 -43.63 -22.25 -7.75
CA ASP A 964 -44.02 -21.07 -8.54
C ASP A 964 -44.83 -20.01 -7.75
N SER A 965 -45.48 -20.39 -6.64
CA SER A 965 -46.29 -19.48 -5.81
C SER A 965 -45.46 -18.51 -4.95
N ASN A 966 -44.23 -18.88 -4.56
CA ASN A 966 -43.36 -18.09 -3.68
C ASN A 966 -42.22 -17.36 -4.43
N GLU A 967 -42.11 -17.56 -5.75
CA GLU A 967 -41.03 -17.02 -6.59
C GLU A 967 -40.98 -15.49 -6.55
N ALA A 968 -42.13 -14.82 -6.66
CA ALA A 968 -42.22 -13.37 -6.69
C ALA A 968 -41.74 -12.69 -5.39
N GLU A 969 -41.97 -13.34 -4.25
CA GLU A 969 -41.64 -12.80 -2.93
C GLU A 969 -40.16 -13.00 -2.61
N MET A 970 -39.56 -14.10 -3.08
CA MET A 970 -38.12 -14.33 -2.98
C MET A 970 -37.32 -13.54 -4.01
N GLN A 971 -37.89 -13.28 -5.18
CA GLN A 971 -37.32 -12.33 -6.13
C GLN A 971 -37.24 -10.93 -5.50
N LEU A 972 -38.27 -10.51 -4.74
CA LEU A 972 -38.24 -9.24 -4.01
C LEU A 972 -37.13 -9.20 -2.94
N ILE A 973 -36.91 -10.29 -2.20
CA ILE A 973 -35.81 -10.39 -1.23
C ILE A 973 -34.45 -10.35 -1.94
N SER A 974 -34.31 -11.06 -3.06
CA SER A 974 -33.12 -11.03 -3.90
C SER A 974 -32.83 -9.62 -4.42
N ASP A 975 -33.84 -8.94 -4.96
CA ASP A 975 -33.72 -7.57 -5.47
C ASP A 975 -33.39 -6.58 -4.36
N LEU A 976 -33.97 -6.73 -3.17
CA LEU A 976 -33.64 -5.91 -1.99
C LEU A 976 -32.18 -6.05 -1.55
N ILE A 977 -31.60 -7.25 -1.66
CA ILE A 977 -30.18 -7.49 -1.38
C ILE A 977 -29.32 -6.90 -2.50
N ILE A 978 -29.65 -7.19 -3.76
CA ILE A 978 -28.88 -6.78 -4.95
C ILE A 978 -28.87 -5.25 -5.12
N ASP A 979 -30.02 -4.59 -4.98
CA ASP A 979 -30.15 -3.13 -5.14
C ASP A 979 -29.37 -2.36 -4.06
N ARG A 980 -29.07 -3.00 -2.93
CA ARG A 980 -28.30 -2.43 -1.83
C ARG A 980 -26.84 -2.88 -1.79
N LEU A 981 -26.42 -3.78 -2.71
CA LEU A 981 -25.00 -4.05 -2.92
C LEU A 981 -24.37 -2.86 -3.67
N PRO A 982 -23.12 -2.47 -3.36
CA PRO A 982 -22.45 -1.39 -4.07
C PRO A 982 -22.32 -1.76 -5.56
N LYS A 983 -22.85 -0.91 -6.45
CA LYS A 983 -22.82 -1.16 -7.90
C LYS A 983 -21.37 -1.16 -8.41
N PRO A 984 -21.05 -1.92 -9.48
CA PRO A 984 -19.70 -1.99 -10.03
C PRO A 984 -19.12 -0.63 -10.48
N GLU A 985 -19.98 0.35 -10.76
CA GLU A 985 -19.61 1.71 -11.18
C GLU A 985 -19.29 2.64 -10.01
N ASP A 986 -19.72 2.28 -8.79
CA ASP A 986 -19.49 3.02 -7.55
C ASP A 986 -18.30 2.49 -6.72
N ARG A 987 -17.72 1.33 -7.12
CA ARG A 987 -16.49 0.72 -6.56
C ARG A 987 -15.27 1.12 -7.39
#